data_AF-A0A117S5B5-F1
#
_entry.id   AF-A0A117S5B5-F1
#
_cell.length_a   1.000
_cell.length_b   1.000
_cell.length_c   1.000
_cell.angle_alpha   90.00
_cell.angle_beta   90.00
_cell.angle_gamma   90.00
#
_symmetry.space_group_name_H-M   'P 1'
#
loop_
_entity.id
_entity.type
_entity.pdbx_description
1 polymer ?
#
loop_
_entity_poly.entity_id
_entity_poly.type
_entity_poly.pdbx_seq_one_letter_code
_entity_poly.pdbx_strand_id
1 'polypeptide(L)'
;MSNKERFYVTTPIYYPSDRLHIGHALTTTMADTLARYNRLKGKEVWFLTGSDEHGQKIQRKAEEVGVTPIQYVDKIVATFQHLWEQLDIQYDDFIRTSEDRHKEVVQYIFKKIYDSGDIYKSEYEGWYCTPCETFWGKRQVGDEKLCPDCSRPVELLKEESYFFKMSKYADRLLEFIENNPDFIQPVTRRNEMVNFIKQGLEDLCVSRTTFKWGIPVPIDDKHVIYVWFDALTNYISALGYSTDDDEKFQKFWPSAVHLVGKDIVRFHTIIWPIILMAADIPLPQKVFGHGWLLVGGGKMSKSKGNVVDPLVLVDKYGSDAIRYFLLREMPFGSDGYYSEEILIERINTDLANDFGNLLSRSTAMVNKFCNGEVPLLGELEAIDEELKKMALELPGKVDKLLDTLQFNAALDEIWKLVNRANKYIDETAPWALAKNADTRDRLSTVLHTLVEVIRFVTILTSPFMPKTPAKVWDQLGITHKENIQNWDSLTKWGVVPAGTKINRGDPLFPRLDKEQMLLATEEVENPAAKEVEEKKIEILSEISIEDFMKVDLRIAEVLEAEKVEKADKLLKLKLKMGSEERTVVAGIAKYYEPEKLVGKKVAFVANLKPAKLRGIMSQGMILAASDDDNLALLTPEKDLPSGAKIK
;
A
#
# COMPACT_ATOMS: atom_id res chain seq x y z
N MET A 1 -4.84 -18.14 -39.76
CA MET A 1 -4.76 -17.25 -38.58
C MET A 1 -3.31 -17.22 -38.17
N SER A 2 -2.65 -16.05 -38.18
CA SER A 2 -1.25 -15.96 -37.75
C SER A 2 -1.15 -16.50 -36.32
N ASN A 3 -0.23 -17.44 -36.07
CA ASN A 3 -0.04 -18.05 -34.76
C ASN A 3 0.57 -17.00 -33.80
N LYS A 4 -0.27 -16.11 -33.25
CA LYS A 4 0.15 -15.10 -32.28
C LYS A 4 0.66 -15.79 -31.04
N GLU A 5 1.80 -15.33 -30.51
CA GLU A 5 2.28 -15.79 -29.22
C GLU A 5 1.24 -15.53 -28.14
N ARG A 6 1.14 -16.49 -27.21
CA ARG A 6 0.12 -16.51 -26.15
C ARG A 6 0.80 -16.26 -24.81
N PHE A 7 0.11 -15.57 -23.93
CA PHE A 7 0.62 -15.26 -22.61
C PHE A 7 -0.50 -15.35 -21.59
N TYR A 8 -0.29 -16.12 -20.54
CA TYR A 8 -1.23 -16.26 -19.44
C TYR A 8 -0.57 -15.82 -18.14
N VAL A 9 -1.11 -14.79 -17.49
CA VAL A 9 -0.60 -14.31 -16.20
C VAL A 9 -1.69 -14.40 -15.15
N THR A 10 -1.31 -14.79 -13.93
CA THR A 10 -2.23 -14.88 -12.79
C THR A 10 -1.68 -14.15 -11.57
N THR A 11 -2.57 -13.59 -10.77
CA THR A 11 -2.30 -13.29 -9.35
C THR A 11 -2.62 -14.54 -8.50
N PRO A 12 -2.31 -14.54 -7.20
CA PRO A 12 -3.03 -15.38 -6.27
C PRO A 12 -4.51 -14.97 -6.25
N ILE A 13 -5.38 -15.87 -5.84
CA ILE A 13 -6.73 -15.52 -5.44
C ILE A 13 -6.72 -15.12 -3.95
N TYR A 14 -7.40 -14.03 -3.62
CA TYR A 14 -7.27 -13.41 -2.30
C TYR A 14 -8.36 -13.86 -1.34
N TYR A 15 -7.99 -14.08 -0.07
CA TYR A 15 -8.92 -14.54 0.96
C TYR A 15 -9.84 -13.40 1.45
N PRO A 16 -11.18 -13.45 1.21
CA PRO A 16 -12.15 -12.41 1.56
C PRO A 16 -12.50 -12.45 3.05
N SER A 17 -11.48 -12.40 3.91
CA SER A 17 -11.71 -12.23 5.35
C SER A 17 -12.05 -10.79 5.71
N ASP A 18 -11.57 -9.80 4.93
CA ASP A 18 -11.80 -8.36 5.06
C ASP A 18 -11.08 -7.63 3.88
N ARG A 19 -11.10 -6.29 3.79
CA ARG A 19 -10.55 -5.46 2.69
C ARG A 19 -9.09 -5.73 2.34
N LEU A 20 -8.71 -5.51 1.08
CA LEU A 20 -7.34 -5.66 0.60
C LEU A 20 -6.48 -4.45 0.96
N HIS A 21 -5.21 -4.71 1.27
CA HIS A 21 -4.18 -3.70 1.48
C HIS A 21 -3.20 -3.56 0.30
N ILE A 22 -2.31 -2.56 0.37
CA ILE A 22 -1.32 -2.22 -0.67
C ILE A 22 -0.44 -3.42 -1.12
N GLY A 23 -0.16 -4.38 -0.24
CA GLY A 23 0.54 -5.62 -0.63
C GLY A 23 -0.19 -6.47 -1.69
N HIS A 24 -1.53 -6.49 -1.70
CA HIS A 24 -2.30 -7.17 -2.75
C HIS A 24 -2.35 -6.33 -4.04
N ALA A 25 -2.41 -5.00 -3.88
CA ALA A 25 -2.33 -4.06 -4.99
C ALA A 25 -1.01 -4.22 -5.76
N LEU A 26 0.11 -4.47 -5.06
CA LEU A 26 1.40 -4.75 -5.69
C LEU A 26 1.32 -5.93 -6.68
N THR A 27 0.92 -7.11 -6.21
CA THR A 27 0.91 -8.32 -7.05
C THR A 27 -0.03 -8.15 -8.25
N THR A 28 -1.20 -7.55 -8.04
CA THR A 28 -2.19 -7.32 -9.10
C THR A 28 -1.71 -6.28 -10.10
N THR A 29 -1.02 -5.23 -9.65
CA THR A 29 -0.40 -4.21 -10.52
C THR A 29 0.72 -4.81 -11.36
N MET A 30 1.55 -5.71 -10.80
CA MET A 30 2.58 -6.43 -11.56
C MET A 30 1.95 -7.30 -12.67
N ALA A 31 0.90 -8.06 -12.34
CA ALA A 31 0.21 -8.91 -13.31
C ALA A 31 -0.43 -8.07 -14.44
N ASP A 32 -1.12 -6.99 -14.08
CA ASP A 32 -1.73 -6.07 -15.05
C ASP A 32 -0.68 -5.40 -15.95
N THR A 33 0.46 -5.00 -15.39
CA THR A 33 1.57 -4.41 -16.15
C THR A 33 2.11 -5.39 -17.19
N LEU A 34 2.32 -6.67 -16.81
CA LEU A 34 2.72 -7.70 -17.77
C LEU A 34 1.65 -7.97 -18.82
N ALA A 35 0.38 -7.98 -18.42
CA ALA A 35 -0.74 -8.19 -19.35
C ALA A 35 -0.78 -7.07 -20.39
N ARG A 36 -0.77 -5.80 -19.96
CA ARG A 36 -0.72 -4.61 -20.82
C ARG A 36 0.52 -4.60 -21.71
N TYR A 37 1.67 -4.95 -21.16
CA TYR A 37 2.92 -5.03 -21.88
C TYR A 37 2.87 -6.06 -23.02
N ASN A 38 2.40 -7.28 -22.74
CA ASN A 38 2.30 -8.33 -23.75
C ASN A 38 1.20 -8.01 -24.79
N ARG A 39 0.09 -7.38 -24.39
CA ARG A 39 -0.92 -6.85 -25.33
C ARG A 39 -0.34 -5.76 -26.23
N LEU A 40 0.48 -4.86 -25.70
CA LEU A 40 1.16 -3.80 -26.45
C LEU A 40 2.12 -4.38 -27.51
N LYS A 41 2.76 -5.52 -27.21
CA LYS A 41 3.57 -6.32 -28.15
C LYS A 41 2.75 -7.17 -29.13
N GLY A 42 1.42 -7.08 -29.10
CA GLY A 42 0.53 -7.81 -30.00
C GLY A 42 0.28 -9.28 -29.66
N LYS A 43 0.70 -9.75 -28.47
CA LYS A 43 0.41 -11.11 -28.00
C LYS A 43 -1.07 -11.26 -27.64
N GLU A 44 -1.57 -12.50 -27.72
CA GLU A 44 -2.87 -12.85 -27.16
C GLU A 44 -2.69 -13.11 -25.66
N VAL A 45 -3.36 -12.32 -24.83
CA VAL A 45 -3.18 -12.33 -23.38
C VAL A 45 -4.44 -12.81 -22.68
N TRP A 46 -4.25 -13.62 -21.65
CA TRP A 46 -5.25 -13.87 -20.62
C TRP A 46 -4.67 -13.47 -19.27
N PHE A 47 -5.38 -12.64 -18.52
CA PHE A 47 -5.01 -12.20 -17.18
C PHE A 47 -6.10 -12.58 -16.19
N LEU A 48 -5.78 -13.46 -15.24
CA LEU A 48 -6.67 -13.93 -14.19
C LEU A 48 -6.33 -13.33 -12.82
N THR A 49 -7.36 -12.89 -12.11
CA THR A 49 -7.35 -12.63 -10.66
C THR A 49 -8.61 -13.20 -10.02
N GLY A 50 -8.77 -13.12 -8.69
CA GLY A 50 -9.96 -13.68 -8.06
C GLY A 50 -9.95 -13.74 -6.53
N SER A 51 -10.88 -14.51 -5.98
CA SER A 51 -11.10 -14.69 -4.54
C SER A 51 -11.15 -16.16 -4.13
N ASP A 52 -10.51 -16.47 -3.00
CA ASP A 52 -10.52 -17.78 -2.33
C ASP A 52 -11.55 -17.77 -1.20
N GLU A 53 -12.75 -18.29 -1.47
CA GLU A 53 -13.94 -18.02 -0.67
C GLU A 53 -14.30 -19.09 0.34
N HIS A 54 -13.57 -20.20 0.41
CA HIS A 54 -13.93 -21.34 1.28
C HIS A 54 -13.15 -21.38 2.60
N GLY A 55 -13.60 -22.23 3.53
CA GLY A 55 -12.89 -22.52 4.77
C GLY A 55 -13.60 -22.07 6.05
N GLN A 56 -13.13 -22.62 7.17
CA GLN A 56 -13.74 -22.47 8.49
C GLN A 56 -13.81 -21.03 8.98
N LYS A 57 -12.76 -20.24 8.72
CA LYS A 57 -12.68 -18.83 9.16
C LYS A 57 -13.80 -17.96 8.57
N ILE A 58 -14.13 -18.14 7.29
CA ILE A 58 -15.25 -17.43 6.65
C ILE A 58 -16.58 -17.89 7.24
N GLN A 59 -16.76 -19.20 7.45
CA GLN A 59 -17.99 -19.74 8.04
C GLN A 59 -18.24 -19.13 9.42
N ARG A 60 -17.23 -19.12 10.31
CA ARG A 60 -17.32 -18.52 11.65
C ARG A 60 -17.66 -17.04 11.61
N LYS A 61 -17.00 -16.27 10.72
CA LYS A 61 -17.26 -14.84 10.59
C LYS A 61 -18.65 -14.52 10.07
N ALA A 62 -19.17 -15.32 9.13
CA ALA A 62 -20.52 -15.19 8.64
C ALA A 62 -21.55 -15.50 9.75
N GLU A 63 -21.32 -16.55 10.55
CA GLU A 63 -22.14 -16.91 11.70
C GLU A 63 -22.14 -15.80 12.78
N GLU A 64 -20.96 -15.24 13.11
CA GLU A 64 -20.81 -14.13 14.07
C GLU A 64 -21.64 -12.89 13.71
N VAL A 65 -21.79 -12.60 12.42
CA VAL A 65 -22.57 -11.44 11.93
C VAL A 65 -23.98 -11.82 11.44
N GLY A 66 -24.39 -13.08 11.63
CA GLY A 66 -25.76 -13.55 11.35
C GLY A 66 -26.13 -13.63 9.87
N VAL A 67 -25.19 -13.90 8.96
CA VAL A 67 -25.43 -14.05 7.51
C VAL A 67 -24.92 -15.39 6.98
N THR A 68 -25.31 -15.79 5.77
CA THR A 68 -24.72 -16.98 5.14
C THR A 68 -23.28 -16.69 4.67
N PRO A 69 -22.41 -17.72 4.58
CA PRO A 69 -21.04 -17.51 4.09
C PRO A 69 -20.96 -16.83 2.72
N ILE A 70 -21.84 -17.19 1.77
CA ILE A 70 -21.89 -16.54 0.45
C ILE A 70 -22.25 -15.06 0.55
N GLN A 71 -23.24 -14.70 1.38
CA GLN A 71 -23.61 -13.29 1.61
C GLN A 71 -22.50 -12.49 2.29
N TYR A 72 -21.68 -13.14 3.13
CA TYR A 72 -20.52 -12.52 3.76
C TYR A 72 -19.44 -12.20 2.74
N VAL A 73 -19.04 -13.19 1.92
CA VAL A 73 -17.96 -13.02 0.94
C VAL A 73 -18.37 -12.12 -0.22
N ASP A 74 -19.63 -12.15 -0.68
CA ASP A 74 -20.13 -11.29 -1.76
C ASP A 74 -19.85 -9.81 -1.48
N LYS A 75 -20.09 -9.37 -0.24
CA LYS A 75 -19.85 -7.98 0.18
C LYS A 75 -18.38 -7.61 0.13
N ILE A 76 -17.50 -8.51 0.54
CA ILE A 76 -16.05 -8.27 0.62
C ILE A 76 -15.43 -8.33 -0.78
N VAL A 77 -15.82 -9.30 -1.59
CA VAL A 77 -15.34 -9.47 -2.96
C VAL A 77 -15.71 -8.27 -3.83
N ALA A 78 -16.88 -7.67 -3.61
CA ALA A 78 -17.24 -6.40 -4.26
C ALA A 78 -16.22 -5.28 -3.96
N THR A 79 -15.64 -5.24 -2.75
CA THR A 79 -14.57 -4.27 -2.43
C THR A 79 -13.26 -4.57 -3.15
N PHE A 80 -12.99 -5.85 -3.49
CA PHE A 80 -11.79 -6.23 -4.24
C PHE A 80 -11.91 -5.74 -5.67
N GLN A 81 -13.05 -6.01 -6.31
CA GLN A 81 -13.35 -5.56 -7.66
C GLN A 81 -13.35 -4.04 -7.77
N HIS A 82 -13.92 -3.34 -6.78
CA HIS A 82 -13.87 -1.88 -6.71
C HIS A 82 -12.43 -1.36 -6.61
N LEU A 83 -11.58 -1.97 -5.78
CA LEU A 83 -10.16 -1.61 -5.72
C LEU A 83 -9.46 -1.80 -7.08
N TRP A 84 -9.76 -2.90 -7.78
CA TRP A 84 -9.21 -3.15 -9.12
C TRP A 84 -9.66 -2.11 -10.15
N GLU A 85 -10.91 -1.66 -10.08
CA GLU A 85 -11.41 -0.56 -10.88
C GLU A 85 -10.66 0.75 -10.57
N GLN A 86 -10.51 1.11 -9.29
CA GLN A 86 -9.80 2.34 -8.89
C GLN A 86 -8.32 2.33 -9.29
N LEU A 87 -7.67 1.17 -9.29
CA LEU A 87 -6.27 0.99 -9.74
C LEU A 87 -6.12 0.78 -11.25
N ASP A 88 -7.19 0.90 -12.04
CA ASP A 88 -7.21 0.66 -13.49
C ASP A 88 -6.65 -0.72 -13.89
N ILE A 89 -6.94 -1.75 -13.10
CA ILE A 89 -6.56 -3.13 -13.39
C ILE A 89 -7.49 -3.71 -14.47
N GLN A 90 -6.92 -4.27 -15.53
CA GLN A 90 -7.64 -4.84 -16.66
C GLN A 90 -7.39 -6.36 -16.79
N TYR A 91 -8.04 -7.11 -15.90
CA TYR A 91 -8.12 -8.58 -15.98
C TYR A 91 -9.14 -9.03 -17.04
N ASP A 92 -8.94 -10.23 -17.59
CA ASP A 92 -9.84 -10.84 -18.56
C ASP A 92 -10.92 -11.71 -17.88
N ASP A 93 -10.65 -12.19 -16.67
CA ASP A 93 -11.60 -12.93 -15.83
C ASP A 93 -11.32 -12.69 -14.33
N PHE A 94 -12.37 -12.78 -13.52
CA PHE A 94 -12.33 -12.75 -12.07
C PHE A 94 -12.92 -14.05 -11.53
N ILE A 95 -12.09 -15.00 -11.13
CA ILE A 95 -12.56 -16.30 -10.63
C ILE A 95 -12.96 -16.21 -9.15
N ARG A 96 -14.11 -16.80 -8.82
CA ARG A 96 -14.55 -16.99 -7.43
C ARG A 96 -14.62 -18.48 -7.16
N THR A 97 -13.98 -18.97 -6.09
CA THR A 97 -14.03 -20.43 -5.82
C THR A 97 -15.43 -20.95 -5.46
N SER A 98 -16.36 -20.05 -5.13
CA SER A 98 -17.77 -20.37 -4.92
C SER A 98 -18.58 -20.59 -6.21
N GLU A 99 -18.02 -20.36 -7.40
CA GLU A 99 -18.68 -20.59 -8.69
C GLU A 99 -18.73 -22.08 -9.07
N ASP A 100 -19.81 -22.51 -9.71
CA ASP A 100 -20.00 -23.92 -10.06
C ASP A 100 -18.96 -24.42 -11.08
N ARG A 101 -18.56 -23.57 -12.05
CA ARG A 101 -17.46 -23.85 -12.98
C ARG A 101 -16.14 -24.19 -12.28
N HIS A 102 -15.93 -23.67 -11.07
CA HIS A 102 -14.77 -23.98 -10.27
C HIS A 102 -14.94 -25.31 -9.51
N LYS A 103 -16.09 -25.48 -8.85
CA LYS A 103 -16.41 -26.67 -8.05
C LYS A 103 -16.35 -27.95 -8.87
N GLU A 104 -16.90 -27.94 -10.08
CA GLU A 104 -16.92 -29.08 -10.98
C GLU A 104 -15.50 -29.55 -11.32
N VAL A 105 -14.60 -28.60 -11.62
CA VAL A 105 -13.21 -28.89 -11.97
C VAL A 105 -12.42 -29.43 -10.76
N VAL A 106 -12.62 -28.84 -9.58
CA VAL A 106 -11.99 -29.32 -8.33
C VAL A 106 -12.42 -30.76 -8.04
N GLN A 107 -13.72 -31.05 -8.11
CA GLN A 107 -14.24 -32.39 -7.88
C GLN A 107 -13.74 -33.39 -8.92
N TYR A 108 -13.66 -32.99 -10.19
CA TYR A 108 -13.11 -33.82 -11.26
C TYR A 108 -11.64 -34.20 -10.98
N ILE A 109 -10.78 -33.22 -10.67
CA ILE A 109 -9.36 -33.47 -10.39
C ILE A 109 -9.20 -34.35 -9.14
N PHE A 110 -9.96 -34.07 -8.08
CA PHE A 110 -9.93 -34.87 -6.86
C PHE A 110 -10.27 -36.33 -7.17
N LYS A 111 -11.36 -36.57 -7.90
CA LYS A 111 -11.78 -37.92 -8.29
C LYS A 111 -10.75 -38.60 -9.18
N LYS A 112 -10.16 -37.89 -10.14
CA LYS A 112 -9.12 -38.44 -11.04
C LYS A 112 -7.90 -38.95 -10.25
N ILE A 113 -7.42 -38.17 -9.29
CA ILE A 113 -6.26 -38.55 -8.44
C ILE A 113 -6.64 -39.64 -7.42
N TYR A 114 -7.89 -39.66 -6.95
CA TYR A 114 -8.39 -40.75 -6.13
C TYR A 114 -8.44 -42.07 -6.91
N ASP A 115 -8.98 -42.06 -8.13
CA ASP A 115 -9.09 -43.24 -8.99
C ASP A 115 -7.70 -43.78 -9.41
N SER A 116 -6.66 -42.94 -9.44
CA SER A 116 -5.27 -43.37 -9.65
C SER A 116 -4.62 -44.02 -8.41
N GLY A 117 -5.29 -43.97 -7.25
CA GLY A 117 -4.81 -44.50 -5.97
C GLY A 117 -3.84 -43.57 -5.24
N ASP A 118 -3.71 -42.31 -5.65
CA ASP A 118 -2.83 -41.32 -5.03
C ASP A 118 -3.51 -40.48 -3.94
N ILE A 119 -4.84 -40.54 -3.87
CA ILE A 119 -5.60 -40.12 -2.67
C ILE A 119 -6.12 -41.36 -1.93
N TYR A 120 -5.92 -41.40 -0.62
CA TYR A 120 -6.37 -42.51 0.25
C TYR A 120 -6.95 -41.98 1.55
N LYS A 121 -7.85 -42.76 2.16
CA LYS A 121 -8.44 -42.44 3.46
C LYS A 121 -7.53 -42.93 4.58
N SER A 122 -7.29 -42.07 5.57
CA SER A 122 -6.52 -42.40 6.77
C SER A 122 -7.05 -41.59 7.96
N GLU A 123 -6.49 -41.79 9.15
CA GLU A 123 -6.78 -40.98 10.32
C GLU A 123 -5.59 -40.07 10.60
N TYR A 124 -5.81 -38.75 10.59
CA TYR A 124 -4.82 -37.78 11.03
C TYR A 124 -4.91 -37.62 12.54
N GLU A 125 -3.81 -37.84 13.26
CA GLU A 125 -3.69 -37.51 14.68
C GLU A 125 -2.64 -36.42 14.85
N GLY A 126 -3.05 -35.23 15.30
CA GLY A 126 -2.15 -34.09 15.43
C GLY A 126 -2.59 -33.08 16.47
N TRP A 127 -1.65 -32.25 16.91
CA TRP A 127 -1.92 -31.22 17.91
C TRP A 127 -2.47 -29.96 17.24
N TYR A 128 -3.76 -29.72 17.42
CA TYR A 128 -4.47 -28.64 16.78
C TYR A 128 -4.54 -27.39 17.65
N CYS A 129 -4.21 -26.25 17.07
CA CYS A 129 -4.43 -24.95 17.68
C CYS A 129 -5.71 -24.32 17.11
N THR A 130 -6.83 -24.40 17.83
CA THR A 130 -8.11 -23.84 17.36
C THR A 130 -8.04 -22.37 16.95
N PRO A 131 -7.32 -21.48 17.68
CA PRO A 131 -7.18 -20.08 17.26
C PRO A 131 -6.27 -19.83 16.05
N CYS A 132 -5.29 -20.71 15.78
CA CYS A 132 -4.42 -20.60 14.60
C CYS A 132 -4.91 -21.46 13.43
N GLU A 133 -5.87 -22.35 13.67
CA GLU A 133 -6.40 -23.36 12.75
C GLU A 133 -5.31 -24.26 12.13
N THR A 134 -4.23 -24.50 12.87
CA THR A 134 -3.06 -25.24 12.40
C THR A 134 -2.84 -26.50 13.22
N PHE A 135 -2.59 -27.61 12.53
CA PHE A 135 -2.06 -28.82 13.13
C PHE A 135 -0.54 -28.78 13.24
N TRP A 136 -0.04 -29.19 14.39
CA TRP A 136 1.37 -29.29 14.69
C TRP A 136 1.75 -30.75 14.90
N GLY A 137 2.88 -31.13 14.31
CA GLY A 137 3.50 -32.41 14.60
C GLY A 137 4.01 -32.43 16.04
N LYS A 138 4.06 -33.61 16.66
CA LYS A 138 4.47 -33.79 18.07
C LYS A 138 5.81 -33.11 18.42
N ARG A 139 6.76 -33.05 17.48
CA ARG A 139 8.06 -32.39 17.68
C ARG A 139 7.97 -30.87 17.73
N GLN A 140 6.97 -30.25 17.10
CA GLN A 140 6.85 -28.81 16.97
C GLN A 140 6.23 -28.16 18.22
N VAL A 141 5.27 -28.83 18.85
CA VAL A 141 4.50 -28.33 20.01
C VAL A 141 5.23 -28.44 21.35
N GLY A 142 6.31 -29.24 21.40
CA GLY A 142 7.06 -29.52 22.61
C GLY A 142 6.24 -30.22 23.70
N ASP A 143 6.85 -30.42 24.88
CA ASP A 143 6.20 -31.07 26.02
C ASP A 143 5.11 -30.20 26.66
N GLU A 144 5.20 -28.87 26.49
CA GLU A 144 4.24 -27.91 27.03
C GLU A 144 2.91 -27.89 26.28
N LYS A 145 2.83 -28.54 25.10
CA LYS A 145 1.61 -28.59 24.27
C LYS A 145 1.06 -27.20 24.00
N LEU A 146 1.95 -26.29 23.58
CA LEU A 146 1.59 -24.94 23.19
C LEU A 146 1.84 -24.76 21.70
N CYS A 147 0.92 -24.05 21.04
CA CYS A 147 1.04 -23.70 19.64
C CYS A 147 2.33 -22.88 19.43
N PRO A 148 3.24 -23.30 18.54
CA PRO A 148 4.47 -22.58 18.23
C PRO A 148 4.24 -21.12 17.80
N ASP A 149 3.10 -20.85 17.15
CA ASP A 149 2.82 -19.53 16.58
C ASP A 149 2.19 -18.56 17.58
N CYS A 150 1.29 -19.01 18.46
CA CYS A 150 0.54 -18.12 19.35
C CYS A 150 0.70 -18.43 20.84
N SER A 151 1.49 -19.46 21.17
CA SER A 151 1.75 -19.94 22.54
C SER A 151 0.50 -20.30 23.34
N ARG A 152 -0.63 -20.55 22.67
CA ARG A 152 -1.87 -21.03 23.30
C ARG A 152 -1.90 -22.56 23.34
N PRO A 153 -2.64 -23.17 24.29
CA PRO A 153 -2.79 -24.62 24.35
C PRO A 153 -3.29 -25.23 23.04
N VAL A 154 -2.71 -26.36 22.68
CA VAL A 154 -3.16 -27.22 21.57
C VAL A 154 -3.92 -28.43 22.09
N GLU A 155 -4.83 -28.95 21.28
CA GLU A 155 -5.61 -30.15 21.56
C GLU A 155 -5.18 -31.28 20.63
N LEU A 156 -5.03 -32.51 21.15
CA LEU A 156 -4.79 -33.66 20.30
C LEU A 156 -6.11 -34.04 19.63
N LEU A 157 -6.23 -33.78 18.33
CA LEU A 157 -7.41 -34.15 17.56
C LEU A 157 -7.06 -35.31 16.63
N LYS A 158 -7.98 -36.26 16.57
CA LYS A 158 -7.95 -37.38 15.63
C LYS A 158 -9.13 -37.23 14.68
N GLU A 159 -8.84 -37.02 13.41
CA GLU A 159 -9.86 -36.84 12.39
C GLU A 159 -9.60 -37.81 11.24
N GLU A 160 -10.64 -38.55 10.86
CA GLU A 160 -10.64 -39.26 9.58
C GLU A 160 -10.48 -38.20 8.47
N SER A 161 -9.59 -38.43 7.52
CA SER A 161 -9.27 -37.49 6.44
C SER A 161 -8.71 -38.21 5.22
N TYR A 162 -8.85 -37.57 4.06
CA TYR A 162 -8.22 -38.02 2.84
C TYR A 162 -6.82 -37.41 2.70
N PHE A 163 -5.84 -38.22 2.35
CA PHE A 163 -4.46 -37.84 2.16
C PHE A 163 -4.03 -38.05 0.73
N PHE A 164 -3.27 -37.10 0.21
CA PHE A 164 -2.63 -37.15 -1.09
C PHE A 164 -1.16 -37.56 -0.94
N LYS A 165 -0.75 -38.60 -1.68
CA LYS A 165 0.61 -39.18 -1.71
C LYS A 165 1.63 -38.24 -2.36
N MET A 166 1.78 -37.04 -1.83
CA MET A 166 2.68 -36.00 -2.35
C MET A 166 4.15 -36.47 -2.32
N SER A 167 4.51 -37.24 -1.29
CA SER A 167 5.86 -37.80 -1.10
C SER A 167 6.37 -38.59 -2.30
N LYS A 168 5.49 -39.33 -2.99
CA LYS A 168 5.77 -40.14 -4.19
C LYS A 168 6.36 -39.33 -5.36
N TYR A 169 6.07 -38.03 -5.44
CA TYR A 169 6.42 -37.18 -6.59
C TYR A 169 7.68 -36.33 -6.39
N ALA A 170 8.34 -36.44 -5.23
CA ALA A 170 9.48 -35.60 -4.88
C ALA A 170 10.61 -35.65 -5.94
N ASP A 171 11.02 -36.85 -6.35
CA ASP A 171 12.11 -37.03 -7.33
C ASP A 171 11.74 -36.48 -8.71
N ARG A 172 10.52 -36.76 -9.18
CA ARG A 172 10.01 -36.25 -10.47
C ARG A 172 9.94 -34.72 -10.47
N LEU A 173 9.56 -34.11 -9.34
CA LEU A 173 9.54 -32.65 -9.21
C LEU A 173 10.96 -32.06 -9.19
N LEU A 174 11.91 -32.70 -8.49
CA LEU A 174 13.31 -32.26 -8.47
C LEU A 174 13.92 -32.31 -9.88
N GLU A 175 13.71 -33.39 -10.62
CA GLU A 175 14.14 -33.53 -12.01
C GLU A 175 13.52 -32.44 -12.90
N PHE A 176 12.23 -32.15 -12.72
CA PHE A 176 11.58 -31.05 -13.45
C PHE A 176 12.21 -29.69 -13.14
N ILE A 177 12.46 -29.37 -11.87
CA ILE A 177 13.09 -28.09 -11.46
C ILE A 177 14.55 -27.99 -11.96
N GLU A 178 15.25 -29.11 -12.09
CA GLU A 178 16.60 -29.16 -12.66
C GLU A 178 16.58 -28.87 -14.17
N ASN A 179 15.69 -29.53 -14.91
CA ASN A 179 15.54 -29.37 -16.36
C ASN A 179 14.90 -28.03 -16.77
N ASN A 180 14.24 -27.33 -15.85
CA ASN A 180 13.56 -26.06 -16.08
C ASN A 180 14.09 -25.00 -15.10
N PRO A 181 15.30 -24.46 -15.31
CA PRO A 181 15.93 -23.54 -14.36
C PRO A 181 15.13 -22.26 -14.11
N ASP A 182 14.31 -21.84 -15.09
CA ASP A 182 13.47 -20.65 -15.02
C ASP A 182 12.07 -20.87 -14.43
N PHE A 183 11.73 -22.11 -14.05
CA PHE A 183 10.42 -22.44 -13.49
C PHE A 183 10.15 -21.68 -12.18
N ILE A 184 11.14 -21.55 -11.29
CA ILE A 184 11.00 -20.85 -10.01
C ILE A 184 11.93 -19.63 -10.02
N GLN A 185 11.34 -18.45 -9.94
CA GLN A 185 12.06 -17.18 -9.89
C GLN A 185 11.68 -16.38 -8.64
N PRO A 186 12.61 -15.63 -8.03
CA PRO A 186 14.04 -15.60 -8.31
C PRO A 186 14.76 -16.90 -7.88
N VAL A 187 16.02 -17.07 -8.30
CA VAL A 187 16.87 -18.23 -7.98
C VAL A 187 16.98 -18.51 -6.48
N THR A 188 16.92 -17.47 -5.62
CA THR A 188 16.91 -17.66 -4.16
C THR A 188 15.72 -18.50 -3.70
N ARG A 189 14.51 -18.26 -4.25
CA ARG A 189 13.31 -19.06 -3.96
C ARG A 189 13.43 -20.46 -4.52
N ARG A 190 14.01 -20.63 -5.71
CA ARG A 190 14.31 -21.96 -6.28
C ARG A 190 15.14 -22.80 -5.30
N ASN A 191 16.23 -22.22 -4.79
CA ASN A 191 17.14 -22.92 -3.89
C ASN A 191 16.47 -23.29 -2.56
N GLU A 192 15.67 -22.39 -1.98
CA GLU A 192 14.86 -22.66 -0.79
C GLU A 192 13.91 -23.86 -1.01
N MET A 193 13.19 -23.89 -2.13
CA MET A 193 12.24 -24.96 -2.44
C MET A 193 12.93 -26.29 -2.74
N VAL A 194 14.05 -26.29 -3.48
CA VAL A 194 14.85 -27.49 -3.72
C VAL A 194 15.37 -28.09 -2.41
N ASN A 195 15.88 -27.24 -1.51
CA ASN A 195 16.34 -27.69 -0.20
C ASN A 195 15.19 -28.25 0.65
N PHE A 196 14.01 -27.65 0.58
CA PHE A 196 12.81 -28.16 1.27
C PHE A 196 12.41 -29.55 0.76
N ILE A 197 12.36 -29.76 -0.57
CA ILE A 197 12.00 -31.06 -1.15
C ILE A 197 13.03 -32.13 -0.76
N LYS A 198 14.33 -31.80 -0.76
CA LYS A 198 15.42 -32.72 -0.38
C LYS A 198 15.39 -33.16 1.09
N GLN A 199 14.71 -32.43 1.96
CA GLN A 199 14.51 -32.84 3.37
C GLN A 199 13.45 -33.94 3.52
N GLY A 200 12.68 -34.21 2.46
CA GLY A 200 11.57 -35.17 2.45
C GLY A 200 10.23 -34.46 2.48
N LEU A 201 9.28 -34.97 1.69
CA LEU A 201 7.89 -34.50 1.66
C LEU A 201 7.00 -35.50 2.41
N GLU A 202 6.09 -34.98 3.24
CA GLU A 202 5.02 -35.77 3.86
C GLU A 202 3.78 -35.80 2.95
N ASP A 203 2.89 -36.77 3.18
CA ASP A 203 1.60 -36.82 2.50
C ASP A 203 0.69 -35.68 2.98
N LEU A 204 -0.05 -35.07 2.04
CA LEU A 204 -0.84 -33.88 2.31
C LEU A 204 -2.28 -34.25 2.67
N CYS A 205 -2.78 -33.80 3.80
CA CYS A 205 -4.20 -33.95 4.17
C CYS A 205 -5.09 -33.02 3.32
N VAL A 206 -5.85 -33.59 2.38
CA VAL A 206 -6.63 -32.90 1.34
C VAL A 206 -8.15 -32.86 1.60
N SER A 207 -8.63 -33.28 2.77
CA SER A 207 -10.03 -33.07 3.18
C SER A 207 -10.20 -32.78 4.66
N ARG A 208 -11.39 -32.30 5.05
CA ARG A 208 -11.78 -32.02 6.45
C ARG A 208 -13.24 -32.40 6.69
N THR A 209 -13.62 -32.66 7.95
CA THR A 209 -15.00 -32.97 8.37
C THR A 209 -15.58 -31.94 9.34
N THR A 210 -14.77 -30.99 9.80
CA THR A 210 -15.10 -30.06 10.91
C THR A 210 -15.91 -28.84 10.52
N PHE A 211 -16.10 -28.58 9.22
CA PHE A 211 -16.88 -27.46 8.71
C PHE A 211 -17.54 -27.81 7.38
N LYS A 212 -18.57 -27.05 6.99
CA LYS A 212 -19.37 -27.32 5.79
C LYS A 212 -19.14 -26.34 4.66
N TRP A 213 -18.58 -25.16 4.94
CA TRP A 213 -18.30 -24.16 3.92
C TRP A 213 -17.05 -24.50 3.12
N GLY A 214 -17.24 -25.30 2.06
CA GLY A 214 -16.22 -25.77 1.14
C GLY A 214 -16.81 -26.68 0.06
N ILE A 215 -15.96 -27.16 -0.84
CA ILE A 215 -16.38 -28.06 -1.93
C ILE A 215 -16.49 -29.49 -1.40
N PRO A 216 -17.66 -30.16 -1.50
CA PRO A 216 -17.80 -31.54 -1.04
C PRO A 216 -16.88 -32.50 -1.80
N VAL A 217 -16.29 -33.45 -1.09
CA VAL A 217 -15.52 -34.55 -1.70
C VAL A 217 -16.48 -35.43 -2.51
N PRO A 218 -16.22 -35.69 -3.81
CA PRO A 218 -17.18 -36.34 -4.70
C PRO A 218 -17.50 -37.81 -4.36
N ILE A 219 -16.68 -38.43 -3.52
CA ILE A 219 -16.81 -39.84 -3.10
C ILE A 219 -17.28 -40.00 -1.64
N ASP A 220 -17.32 -38.91 -0.86
CA ASP A 220 -17.69 -38.91 0.56
C ASP A 220 -18.20 -37.52 0.96
N ASP A 221 -19.52 -37.34 0.98
CA ASP A 221 -20.20 -36.07 1.21
C ASP A 221 -20.03 -35.50 2.63
N LYS A 222 -19.50 -36.30 3.57
CA LYS A 222 -19.15 -35.85 4.92
C LYS A 222 -17.88 -35.02 4.93
N HIS A 223 -17.07 -35.11 3.89
CA HIS A 223 -15.81 -34.39 3.77
C HIS A 223 -15.94 -33.19 2.83
N VAL A 224 -15.26 -32.10 3.20
CA VAL A 224 -14.98 -30.96 2.33
C VAL A 224 -13.52 -31.00 1.89
N ILE A 225 -13.26 -30.64 0.64
CA ILE A 225 -11.94 -30.56 0.05
C ILE A 225 -11.14 -29.45 0.74
N TYR A 226 -9.88 -29.73 1.03
CA TYR A 226 -8.97 -28.79 1.67
C TYR A 226 -8.73 -27.55 0.79
N VAL A 227 -8.74 -26.37 1.42
CA VAL A 227 -8.71 -25.07 0.75
C VAL A 227 -7.55 -24.91 -0.24
N TRP A 228 -6.36 -25.46 0.00
CA TRP A 228 -5.26 -25.31 -0.97
C TRP A 228 -5.43 -26.20 -2.21
N PHE A 229 -6.10 -27.36 -2.11
CA PHE A 229 -6.38 -28.19 -3.28
C PHE A 229 -7.43 -27.53 -4.17
N ASP A 230 -8.47 -26.99 -3.53
CA ASP A 230 -9.51 -26.13 -4.11
C ASP A 230 -8.88 -24.88 -4.76
N ALA A 231 -8.28 -24.01 -3.95
CA ALA A 231 -7.75 -22.72 -4.37
C ALA A 231 -6.74 -22.84 -5.51
N LEU A 232 -5.80 -23.78 -5.49
CA LEU A 232 -4.80 -23.93 -6.57
C LEU A 232 -5.43 -24.32 -7.92
N THR A 233 -6.58 -24.97 -7.91
CA THR A 233 -7.31 -25.36 -9.13
C THR A 233 -7.89 -24.17 -9.88
N ASN A 234 -7.99 -22.98 -9.24
CA ASN A 234 -8.54 -21.77 -9.85
C ASN A 234 -7.90 -21.48 -11.23
N TYR A 235 -6.58 -21.68 -11.32
CA TYR A 235 -5.77 -21.32 -12.49
C TYR A 235 -6.15 -22.07 -13.77
N ILE A 236 -6.75 -23.25 -13.66
CA ILE A 236 -7.21 -24.05 -14.81
C ILE A 236 -8.72 -24.12 -14.90
N SER A 237 -9.43 -24.03 -13.77
CA SER A 237 -10.90 -23.96 -13.77
C SER A 237 -11.43 -22.70 -14.45
N ALA A 238 -10.77 -21.55 -14.27
CA ALA A 238 -11.12 -20.32 -14.97
C ALA A 238 -10.96 -20.42 -16.49
N LEU A 239 -10.11 -21.36 -16.95
CA LEU A 239 -9.89 -21.66 -18.36
C LEU A 239 -10.81 -22.77 -18.89
N GLY A 240 -11.73 -23.29 -18.08
CA GLY A 240 -12.69 -24.33 -18.49
C GLY A 240 -12.10 -25.74 -18.58
N TYR A 241 -11.00 -26.03 -17.88
CA TYR A 241 -10.37 -27.37 -17.91
C TYR A 241 -11.38 -28.49 -17.61
N SER A 242 -11.45 -29.48 -18.50
CA SER A 242 -12.33 -30.64 -18.40
C SER A 242 -13.85 -30.34 -18.41
N THR A 243 -14.23 -29.16 -18.90
CA THR A 243 -15.61 -28.82 -19.25
C THR A 243 -15.85 -28.99 -20.76
N ASP A 244 -17.08 -28.81 -21.23
CA ASP A 244 -17.39 -28.86 -22.68
C ASP A 244 -16.72 -27.72 -23.47
N ASP A 245 -16.28 -26.65 -22.81
CA ASP A 245 -15.54 -25.51 -23.38
C ASP A 245 -14.14 -25.38 -22.72
N ASP A 246 -13.18 -26.18 -23.19
CA ASP A 246 -11.78 -26.16 -22.72
C ASP A 246 -10.84 -25.37 -23.65
N GLU A 247 -11.37 -24.60 -24.61
CA GLU A 247 -10.56 -23.93 -25.64
C GLU A 247 -9.52 -23.00 -25.00
N LYS A 248 -9.92 -22.24 -23.96
CA LYS A 248 -9.02 -21.34 -23.24
C LYS A 248 -7.91 -22.11 -22.52
N PHE A 249 -8.20 -23.27 -21.96
CA PHE A 249 -7.20 -24.11 -21.31
C PHE A 249 -6.14 -24.58 -22.31
N GLN A 250 -6.57 -25.19 -23.42
CA GLN A 250 -5.66 -25.62 -24.50
C GLN A 250 -4.87 -24.44 -25.07
N LYS A 251 -5.48 -23.25 -25.08
CA LYS A 251 -4.88 -22.06 -25.63
C LYS A 251 -3.80 -21.47 -24.73
N PHE A 252 -4.10 -21.24 -23.46
CA PHE A 252 -3.34 -20.35 -22.58
C PHE A 252 -2.49 -21.07 -21.52
N TRP A 253 -2.91 -22.27 -21.07
CA TRP A 253 -2.25 -22.98 -19.97
C TRP A 253 -0.74 -23.22 -20.17
N PRO A 254 -0.24 -23.60 -21.36
CA PRO A 254 1.20 -23.81 -21.58
C PRO A 254 2.06 -22.55 -21.37
N SER A 255 1.46 -21.35 -21.40
CA SER A 255 2.13 -20.06 -21.23
C SER A 255 1.90 -19.43 -19.84
N ALA A 256 1.49 -20.22 -18.86
CA ALA A 256 1.12 -19.75 -17.53
C ALA A 256 2.31 -19.22 -16.72
N VAL A 257 2.21 -17.97 -16.28
CA VAL A 257 3.10 -17.30 -15.33
C VAL A 257 2.31 -16.92 -14.09
N HIS A 258 2.64 -17.53 -12.95
CA HIS A 258 2.02 -17.24 -11.67
C HIS A 258 2.85 -16.23 -10.89
N LEU A 259 2.28 -15.06 -10.59
CA LEU A 259 2.89 -14.08 -9.68
C LEU A 259 2.35 -14.29 -8.27
N VAL A 260 3.22 -14.54 -7.30
CA VAL A 260 2.82 -14.84 -5.92
C VAL A 260 3.76 -14.20 -4.90
N GLY A 261 3.26 -13.95 -3.69
CA GLY A 261 4.10 -13.55 -2.56
C GLY A 261 4.97 -14.71 -2.07
N LYS A 262 6.16 -14.40 -1.54
CA LYS A 262 7.12 -15.41 -1.03
C LYS A 262 6.53 -16.37 0.02
N ASP A 263 5.51 -15.96 0.77
CA ASP A 263 4.81 -16.79 1.76
C ASP A 263 4.06 -17.98 1.15
N ILE A 264 3.62 -17.87 -0.10
CA ILE A 264 2.80 -18.89 -0.75
C ILE A 264 3.52 -19.59 -1.91
N VAL A 265 4.79 -19.28 -2.15
CA VAL A 265 5.63 -19.93 -3.18
C VAL A 265 5.62 -21.44 -3.03
N ARG A 266 5.75 -21.96 -1.80
CA ARG A 266 5.74 -23.40 -1.53
C ARG A 266 4.51 -24.12 -2.10
N PHE A 267 3.33 -23.50 -2.00
CA PHE A 267 2.11 -24.08 -2.54
C PHE A 267 2.14 -24.14 -4.07
N HIS A 268 2.73 -23.12 -4.71
CA HIS A 268 2.78 -22.98 -6.16
C HIS A 268 3.92 -23.73 -6.84
N THR A 269 4.99 -24.06 -6.11
CA THR A 269 6.18 -24.73 -6.66
C THR A 269 6.34 -26.16 -6.20
N ILE A 270 5.55 -26.63 -5.23
CA ILE A 270 5.58 -28.01 -4.72
C ILE A 270 4.20 -28.65 -4.81
N ILE A 271 3.23 -28.15 -4.03
CA ILE A 271 1.91 -28.78 -3.93
C ILE A 271 1.20 -28.73 -5.28
N TRP A 272 1.15 -27.56 -5.92
CA TRP A 272 0.46 -27.39 -7.19
C TRP A 272 1.05 -28.23 -8.32
N PRO A 273 2.38 -28.21 -8.58
CA PRO A 273 2.97 -29.08 -9.59
C PRO A 273 2.74 -30.57 -9.32
N ILE A 274 2.75 -31.00 -8.05
CA ILE A 274 2.50 -32.40 -7.72
C ILE A 274 1.03 -32.79 -7.96
N ILE A 275 0.07 -31.91 -7.65
CA ILE A 275 -1.35 -32.11 -8.01
C ILE A 275 -1.49 -32.26 -9.53
N LEU A 276 -0.87 -31.37 -10.30
CA LEU A 276 -0.89 -31.42 -11.77
C LEU A 276 -0.24 -32.71 -12.30
N MET A 277 0.92 -33.11 -11.76
CA MET A 277 1.61 -34.34 -12.13
C MET A 277 0.78 -35.60 -11.84
N ALA A 278 0.02 -35.61 -10.74
CA ALA A 278 -0.86 -36.71 -10.38
C ALA A 278 -2.13 -36.75 -11.26
N ALA A 279 -2.62 -35.59 -11.68
CA ALA A 279 -3.73 -35.45 -12.61
C ALA A 279 -3.30 -35.56 -14.10
N ASP A 280 -2.02 -35.80 -14.39
CA ASP A 280 -1.45 -35.83 -15.74
C ASP A 280 -1.74 -34.54 -16.56
N ILE A 281 -1.53 -33.40 -15.92
CA ILE A 281 -1.70 -32.06 -16.49
C ILE A 281 -0.30 -31.42 -16.65
N PRO A 282 -0.02 -30.74 -17.79
CA PRO A 282 1.22 -30.00 -17.97
C PRO A 282 1.46 -28.96 -16.86
N LEU A 283 2.72 -28.72 -16.52
CA LEU A 283 3.09 -27.74 -15.51
C LEU A 283 3.11 -26.30 -16.06
N PRO A 284 2.86 -25.28 -15.22
CA PRO A 284 2.96 -23.89 -15.65
C PRO A 284 4.40 -23.54 -16.02
N GLN A 285 4.56 -22.53 -16.88
CA GLN A 285 5.86 -22.12 -17.40
C GLN A 285 6.76 -21.53 -16.31
N LYS A 286 6.19 -20.69 -15.42
CA LYS A 286 6.96 -19.94 -14.43
C LYS A 286 6.13 -19.60 -13.20
N VAL A 287 6.77 -19.62 -12.04
CA VAL A 287 6.27 -19.09 -10.77
C VAL A 287 7.25 -18.04 -10.27
N PHE A 288 6.76 -16.82 -10.05
CA PHE A 288 7.55 -15.73 -9.48
C PHE A 288 7.12 -15.42 -8.05
N GLY A 289 8.04 -15.64 -7.10
CA GLY A 289 7.88 -15.33 -5.69
C GLY A 289 8.45 -13.97 -5.32
N HIS A 290 7.63 -12.92 -5.36
CA HIS A 290 8.06 -11.57 -4.99
C HIS A 290 8.18 -11.39 -3.46
N GLY A 291 8.98 -10.40 -3.04
CA GLY A 291 9.10 -10.04 -1.63
C GLY A 291 7.86 -9.32 -1.09
N TRP A 292 7.86 -9.08 0.22
CA TRP A 292 6.80 -8.29 0.85
C TRP A 292 7.08 -6.80 0.73
N LEU A 293 5.99 -6.02 0.65
CA LEU A 293 6.04 -4.61 0.95
C LEU A 293 5.87 -4.45 2.47
N LEU A 294 6.91 -3.99 3.14
CA LEU A 294 6.99 -3.82 4.58
C LEU A 294 6.66 -2.37 4.96
N VAL A 295 6.18 -2.15 6.17
CA VAL A 295 6.05 -0.81 6.79
C VAL A 295 6.99 -0.75 8.00
N GLY A 296 7.17 0.42 8.64
CA GLY A 296 8.13 0.62 9.75
C GLY A 296 8.08 -0.39 10.92
N GLY A 297 7.01 -1.21 11.02
CA GLY A 297 6.85 -2.33 11.97
C GLY A 297 6.95 -3.75 11.37
N GLY A 298 7.49 -3.91 10.16
CA GLY A 298 7.64 -5.18 9.45
C GLY A 298 6.46 -5.53 8.53
N LYS A 299 6.12 -6.83 8.42
CA LYS A 299 5.02 -7.30 7.56
C LYS A 299 3.70 -6.63 7.99
N MET A 300 2.96 -6.08 7.01
CA MET A 300 1.62 -5.56 7.23
C MET A 300 0.69 -6.66 7.72
N SER A 301 -0.02 -6.41 8.82
CA SER A 301 -1.10 -7.28 9.27
C SER A 301 -2.15 -6.47 10.01
N LYS A 302 -3.41 -6.82 9.78
CA LYS A 302 -4.55 -6.16 10.41
C LYS A 302 -4.50 -6.21 11.93
N SER A 303 -4.04 -7.34 12.48
CA SER A 303 -3.83 -7.50 13.93
C SER A 303 -2.85 -6.50 14.54
N LYS A 304 -1.94 -5.92 13.74
CA LYS A 304 -0.98 -4.90 14.17
C LYS A 304 -1.46 -3.47 13.88
N GLY A 305 -2.60 -3.30 13.20
CA GLY A 305 -3.13 -1.98 12.83
C GLY A 305 -2.24 -1.18 11.87
N ASN A 306 -1.26 -1.82 11.22
CA ASN A 306 -0.26 -1.15 10.37
C ASN A 306 -0.55 -1.32 8.86
N VAL A 307 -1.83 -1.46 8.52
CA VAL A 307 -2.27 -1.78 7.15
C VAL A 307 -2.54 -0.49 6.39
N VAL A 308 -1.93 -0.38 5.21
CA VAL A 308 -2.13 0.76 4.31
C VAL A 308 -3.24 0.43 3.32
N ASP A 309 -4.31 1.23 3.33
CA ASP A 309 -5.45 1.10 2.41
C ASP A 309 -5.10 1.73 1.05
N PRO A 310 -5.02 0.93 -0.03
CA PRO A 310 -4.69 1.44 -1.35
C PRO A 310 -5.77 2.37 -1.93
N LEU A 311 -7.03 2.28 -1.50
CA LEU A 311 -8.08 3.21 -1.96
C LEU A 311 -7.79 4.64 -1.50
N VAL A 312 -7.40 4.81 -0.24
CA VAL A 312 -7.02 6.12 0.32
C VAL A 312 -5.86 6.71 -0.48
N LEU A 313 -4.87 5.89 -0.84
CA LEU A 313 -3.73 6.34 -1.64
C LEU A 313 -4.13 6.73 -3.07
N VAL A 314 -5.01 5.96 -3.71
CA VAL A 314 -5.49 6.25 -5.06
C VAL A 314 -6.31 7.55 -5.08
N ASP A 315 -7.17 7.77 -4.09
CA ASP A 315 -7.97 9.00 -3.98
C ASP A 315 -7.07 10.24 -3.83
N LYS A 316 -5.96 10.11 -3.09
CA LYS A 316 -5.02 11.21 -2.85
C LYS A 316 -4.09 11.48 -4.02
N TYR A 317 -3.51 10.43 -4.60
CA TYR A 317 -2.37 10.54 -5.51
C TYR A 317 -2.67 10.11 -6.95
N GLY A 318 -3.81 9.47 -7.18
CA GLY A 318 -4.19 8.89 -8.46
C GLY A 318 -3.54 7.52 -8.71
N SER A 319 -4.24 6.69 -9.48
CA SER A 319 -3.85 5.30 -9.76
C SER A 319 -2.47 5.16 -10.39
N ASP A 320 -2.15 5.96 -11.42
CA ASP A 320 -0.85 5.90 -12.11
C ASP A 320 0.33 6.15 -11.16
N ALA A 321 0.19 7.10 -10.23
CA ALA A 321 1.24 7.41 -9.26
C ALA A 321 1.48 6.23 -8.30
N ILE A 322 0.40 5.61 -7.81
CA ILE A 322 0.49 4.44 -6.93
C ILE A 322 1.08 3.25 -7.68
N ARG A 323 0.62 2.98 -8.90
CA ARG A 323 1.16 1.89 -9.72
C ARG A 323 2.63 2.07 -10.03
N TYR A 324 3.03 3.30 -10.41
CA TYR A 324 4.42 3.64 -10.64
C TYR A 324 5.25 3.36 -9.39
N PHE A 325 4.85 3.89 -8.23
CA PHE A 325 5.55 3.68 -6.97
C PHE A 325 5.73 2.19 -6.63
N LEU A 326 4.65 1.39 -6.72
CA LEU A 326 4.69 -0.03 -6.41
C LEU A 326 5.70 -0.80 -7.26
N LEU A 327 5.83 -0.46 -8.53
CA LEU A 327 6.73 -1.13 -9.47
C LEU A 327 8.14 -0.54 -9.46
N ARG A 328 8.28 0.73 -9.10
CA ARG A 328 9.54 1.47 -9.06
C ARG A 328 10.34 1.17 -7.80
N GLU A 329 9.67 1.12 -6.66
CA GLU A 329 10.28 1.01 -5.34
C GLU A 329 10.52 -0.46 -4.94
N MET A 330 9.73 -1.40 -5.46
CA MET A 330 9.90 -2.81 -5.15
C MET A 330 11.15 -3.43 -5.80
N PRO A 331 12.12 -3.91 -5.00
CA PRO A 331 13.29 -4.59 -5.54
C PRO A 331 12.93 -5.97 -6.10
N PHE A 332 13.70 -6.46 -7.06
CA PHE A 332 13.53 -7.80 -7.63
C PHE A 332 13.73 -8.90 -6.56
N GLY A 333 12.66 -9.61 -6.23
CA GLY A 333 12.72 -10.82 -5.38
C GLY A 333 13.01 -10.60 -3.89
N SER A 334 13.24 -9.35 -3.48
CA SER A 334 13.51 -8.94 -2.09
C SER A 334 12.36 -8.12 -1.52
N ASP A 335 12.36 -7.94 -0.19
CA ASP A 335 11.36 -7.09 0.46
C ASP A 335 11.64 -5.62 0.15
N GLY A 336 10.56 -4.87 -0.09
CA GLY A 336 10.58 -3.41 -0.22
C GLY A 336 9.98 -2.75 1.01
N TYR A 337 10.19 -1.45 1.16
CA TYR A 337 9.63 -0.67 2.27
C TYR A 337 8.70 0.40 1.74
N TYR A 338 7.51 0.46 2.31
CA TYR A 338 6.56 1.54 2.12
C TYR A 338 6.74 2.58 3.23
N SER A 339 6.86 3.83 2.82
CA SER A 339 6.51 4.99 3.63
C SER A 339 5.85 6.00 2.70
N GLU A 340 4.90 6.76 3.23
CA GLU A 340 4.20 7.76 2.41
C GLU A 340 5.14 8.90 2.01
N GLU A 341 6.16 9.19 2.81
CA GLU A 341 7.22 10.13 2.47
C GLU A 341 7.97 9.72 1.21
N ILE A 342 8.34 8.44 1.08
CA ILE A 342 9.02 7.92 -0.12
C ILE A 342 8.08 7.98 -1.31
N LEU A 343 6.78 7.68 -1.12
CA LEU A 343 5.78 7.83 -2.17
C LEU A 343 5.71 9.27 -2.69
N ILE A 344 5.55 10.25 -1.80
CA ILE A 344 5.49 11.67 -2.15
C ILE A 344 6.78 12.11 -2.83
N GLU A 345 7.94 11.66 -2.34
CA GLU A 345 9.24 11.95 -2.95
C GLU A 345 9.30 11.44 -4.38
N ARG A 346 8.96 10.16 -4.63
CA ARG A 346 8.93 9.57 -5.97
C ARG A 346 7.98 10.30 -6.92
N ILE A 347 6.80 10.70 -6.44
CA ILE A 347 5.86 11.48 -7.26
C ILE A 347 6.48 12.82 -7.64
N ASN A 348 7.08 13.51 -6.67
CA ASN A 348 7.66 14.83 -6.91
C ASN A 348 8.89 14.78 -7.80
N THR A 349 9.84 13.86 -7.54
CA THR A 349 11.09 13.77 -8.30
C THR A 349 10.85 13.15 -9.66
N ASP A 350 10.37 11.92 -9.70
CA ASP A 350 10.40 11.11 -10.91
C ASP A 350 9.24 11.50 -11.83
N LEU A 351 8.04 11.74 -11.28
CA LEU A 351 6.85 12.02 -12.09
C LEU A 351 6.71 13.51 -12.41
N ALA A 352 6.70 14.39 -11.40
CA ALA A 352 6.45 15.82 -11.60
C ALA A 352 7.69 16.57 -12.15
N ASN A 353 8.85 16.43 -11.50
CA ASN A 353 10.04 17.22 -11.84
C ASN A 353 10.79 16.68 -13.07
N ASP A 354 10.75 15.37 -13.33
CA ASP A 354 11.42 14.78 -14.49
C ASP A 354 10.48 14.67 -15.69
N PHE A 355 9.55 13.70 -15.71
CA PHE A 355 8.75 13.42 -16.91
C PHE A 355 7.69 14.50 -17.19
N GLY A 356 6.95 14.94 -16.16
CA GLY A 356 5.94 15.99 -16.27
C GLY A 356 6.55 17.33 -16.70
N ASN A 357 7.70 17.68 -16.14
CA ASN A 357 8.44 18.88 -16.53
C ASN A 357 9.02 18.79 -17.94
N LEU A 358 9.54 17.62 -18.36
CA LEU A 358 10.03 17.40 -19.73
C LEU A 358 8.91 17.67 -20.75
N LEU A 359 7.72 17.12 -20.52
CA LEU A 359 6.55 17.38 -21.35
C LEU A 359 6.21 18.88 -21.37
N SER A 360 6.02 19.47 -20.18
CA SER A 360 5.60 20.87 -20.02
C SER A 360 6.57 21.87 -20.66
N ARG A 361 7.89 21.71 -20.42
CA ARG A 361 8.92 22.56 -21.04
C ARG A 361 8.91 22.41 -22.56
N SER A 362 8.85 21.17 -23.06
CA SER A 362 8.90 20.90 -24.50
C SER A 362 7.70 21.49 -25.23
N THR A 363 6.47 21.24 -24.74
CA THR A 363 5.25 21.77 -25.34
C THR A 363 5.18 23.30 -25.22
N ALA A 364 5.63 23.89 -24.12
CA ALA A 364 5.71 25.34 -23.96
C ALA A 364 6.68 25.98 -24.96
N MET A 365 7.85 25.36 -25.20
CA MET A 365 8.83 25.86 -26.17
C MET A 365 8.31 25.74 -27.61
N VAL A 366 7.66 24.64 -27.99
CA VAL A 366 7.01 24.52 -29.31
C VAL A 366 5.92 25.57 -29.49
N ASN A 367 5.06 25.77 -28.48
CA ASN A 367 4.05 26.82 -28.49
C ASN A 367 4.65 28.22 -28.67
N LYS A 368 5.75 28.50 -27.97
CA LYS A 368 6.37 29.83 -27.96
C LYS A 368 7.19 30.13 -29.21
N PHE A 369 7.93 29.16 -29.73
CA PHE A 369 8.95 29.39 -30.76
C PHE A 369 8.55 28.88 -32.15
N CYS A 370 7.57 27.98 -32.22
CA CYS A 370 7.09 27.32 -33.44
C CYS A 370 5.57 27.45 -33.61
N ASN A 371 4.95 28.46 -32.99
CA ASN A 371 3.51 28.75 -33.09
C ASN A 371 2.59 27.57 -32.72
N GLY A 372 3.05 26.68 -31.84
CA GLY A 372 2.28 25.51 -31.40
C GLY A 372 2.27 24.36 -32.40
N GLU A 373 3.10 24.41 -33.44
CA GLU A 373 3.21 23.34 -34.44
C GLU A 373 4.55 22.61 -34.29
N VAL A 374 4.51 21.28 -34.27
CA VAL A 374 5.72 20.44 -34.28
C VAL A 374 6.53 20.81 -35.52
N PRO A 375 7.78 21.28 -35.38
CA PRO A 375 8.52 21.81 -36.51
C PRO A 375 9.17 20.67 -37.32
N LEU A 376 9.75 20.96 -38.49
CA LEU A 376 10.36 19.94 -39.36
C LEU A 376 11.60 19.34 -38.69
N LEU A 377 11.74 18.01 -38.71
CA LEU A 377 12.98 17.37 -38.27
C LEU A 377 14.08 17.64 -39.32
N GLY A 378 15.09 18.42 -38.96
CA GLY A 378 16.23 18.74 -39.81
C GLY A 378 17.40 17.77 -39.64
N GLU A 379 18.60 18.23 -40.00
CA GLU A 379 19.84 17.46 -39.80
C GLU A 379 20.13 17.28 -38.30
N LEU A 380 20.57 16.07 -37.93
CA LEU A 380 20.90 15.69 -36.56
C LEU A 380 22.38 15.94 -36.29
N GLU A 381 22.68 16.61 -35.18
CA GLU A 381 24.02 16.71 -34.64
C GLU A 381 24.34 15.51 -33.74
N ALA A 382 25.60 15.37 -33.33
CA ALA A 382 26.05 14.26 -32.48
C ALA A 382 25.23 14.11 -31.18
N ILE A 383 24.82 15.23 -30.59
CA ILE A 383 24.01 15.25 -29.37
C ILE A 383 22.57 14.75 -29.59
N ASP A 384 22.02 14.94 -30.80
CA ASP A 384 20.69 14.45 -31.17
C ASP A 384 20.73 12.96 -31.51
N GLU A 385 21.78 12.54 -32.24
CA GLU A 385 22.01 11.13 -32.57
C GLU A 385 22.23 10.28 -31.32
N GLU A 386 22.85 10.83 -30.26
CA GLU A 386 22.95 10.18 -28.96
C GLU A 386 21.56 9.86 -28.38
N LEU A 387 20.67 10.86 -28.31
CA LEU A 387 19.31 10.69 -27.79
C LEU A 387 18.49 9.71 -28.64
N LYS A 388 18.54 9.87 -29.96
CA LYS A 388 17.88 8.98 -30.91
C LYS A 388 18.34 7.54 -30.75
N LYS A 389 19.65 7.31 -30.62
CA LYS A 389 20.21 5.98 -30.38
C LYS A 389 19.72 5.40 -29.05
N MET A 390 19.76 6.17 -27.96
CA MET A 390 19.25 5.71 -26.67
C MET A 390 17.77 5.33 -26.74
N ALA A 391 16.95 6.14 -27.42
CA ALA A 391 15.52 5.88 -27.59
C ALA A 391 15.25 4.62 -28.43
N LEU A 392 15.97 4.41 -29.53
CA LEU A 392 15.80 3.23 -30.39
C LEU A 392 16.28 1.93 -29.73
N GLU A 393 17.27 1.99 -28.83
CA GLU A 393 17.77 0.82 -28.09
C GLU A 393 16.90 0.47 -26.86
N LEU A 394 16.22 1.47 -26.28
CA LEU A 394 15.47 1.33 -25.03
C LEU A 394 14.38 0.24 -25.05
N PRO A 395 13.54 0.10 -26.10
CA PRO A 395 12.51 -0.95 -26.15
C PRO A 395 13.09 -2.36 -25.95
N GLY A 396 14.23 -2.65 -26.57
CA GLY A 396 14.91 -3.94 -26.44
C GLY A 396 15.50 -4.19 -25.04
N LYS A 397 15.86 -3.13 -24.30
CA LYS A 397 16.29 -3.23 -22.90
C LYS A 397 15.10 -3.50 -21.98
N VAL A 398 14.02 -2.73 -22.15
CA VAL A 398 12.77 -2.90 -21.40
C VAL A 398 12.20 -4.30 -21.61
N ASP A 399 12.25 -4.83 -22.84
CA ASP A 399 11.75 -6.17 -23.16
C ASP A 399 12.47 -7.27 -22.36
N LYS A 400 13.81 -7.26 -22.37
CA LYS A 400 14.62 -8.22 -21.62
C LYS A 400 14.36 -8.14 -20.10
N LEU A 401 14.16 -6.94 -19.58
CA LEU A 401 13.91 -6.72 -18.15
C LEU A 401 12.52 -7.21 -17.76
N LEU A 402 11.49 -6.95 -18.56
CA LEU A 402 10.13 -7.41 -18.28
C LEU A 402 9.94 -8.91 -18.51
N ASP A 403 10.63 -9.53 -19.48
CA ASP A 403 10.66 -11.00 -19.64
C ASP A 403 11.25 -11.72 -18.42
N THR A 404 12.13 -11.03 -17.69
CA THR A 404 12.72 -11.50 -16.42
C THR A 404 12.06 -10.88 -15.18
N LEU A 405 10.93 -10.19 -15.33
CA LEU A 405 10.10 -9.64 -14.25
C LEU A 405 10.80 -8.56 -13.40
N GLN A 406 11.76 -7.83 -13.97
CA GLN A 406 12.51 -6.74 -13.33
C GLN A 406 11.86 -5.37 -13.61
N PHE A 407 10.69 -5.14 -13.03
CA PHE A 407 9.89 -3.92 -13.26
C PHE A 407 10.62 -2.63 -12.86
N ASN A 408 11.27 -2.61 -11.69
CA ASN A 408 11.99 -1.46 -11.19
C ASN A 408 13.14 -1.06 -12.13
N ALA A 409 13.91 -2.05 -12.59
CA ALA A 409 15.02 -1.83 -13.52
C ALA A 409 14.54 -1.36 -14.90
N ALA A 410 13.37 -1.83 -15.36
CA ALA A 410 12.77 -1.35 -16.60
C ALA A 410 12.40 0.15 -16.49
N LEU A 411 11.79 0.56 -15.37
CA LEU A 411 11.50 1.97 -15.09
C LEU A 411 12.78 2.80 -14.95
N ASP A 412 13.83 2.27 -14.32
CA ASP A 412 15.16 2.92 -14.25
C ASP A 412 15.73 3.22 -15.65
N GLU A 413 15.70 2.25 -16.57
CA GLU A 413 16.17 2.46 -17.95
C GLU A 413 15.34 3.50 -18.70
N ILE A 414 14.02 3.53 -18.50
CA ILE A 414 13.15 4.55 -19.08
C ILE A 414 13.50 5.94 -18.54
N TRP A 415 13.71 6.07 -17.22
CA TRP A 415 14.04 7.35 -16.59
C TRP A 415 15.43 7.87 -16.97
N LYS A 416 16.39 6.99 -17.32
CA LYS A 416 17.66 7.43 -17.91
C LYS A 416 17.45 8.23 -19.20
N LEU A 417 16.50 7.84 -20.05
CA LEU A 417 16.17 8.60 -21.26
C LEU A 417 15.48 9.92 -20.93
N VAL A 418 14.54 9.93 -19.99
CA VAL A 418 13.87 11.16 -19.50
C VAL A 418 14.91 12.18 -19.00
N ASN A 419 15.82 11.73 -18.15
CA ASN A 419 16.83 12.59 -17.54
C ASN A 419 17.85 13.08 -18.57
N ARG A 420 18.24 12.23 -19.53
CA ARG A 420 19.08 12.65 -20.64
C ARG A 420 18.41 13.72 -21.51
N ALA A 421 17.10 13.62 -21.74
CA ALA A 421 16.33 14.59 -22.50
C ALA A 421 16.16 15.92 -21.75
N ASN A 422 15.95 15.90 -20.43
CA ASN A 422 15.98 17.12 -19.62
C ASN A 422 17.34 17.81 -19.73
N LYS A 423 18.44 17.06 -19.58
CA LYS A 423 19.80 17.60 -19.74
C LYS A 423 20.06 18.14 -21.15
N TYR A 424 19.52 17.46 -22.17
CA TYR A 424 19.62 17.90 -23.56
C TYR A 424 18.99 19.28 -23.80
N ILE A 425 17.86 19.58 -23.14
CA ILE A 425 17.27 20.94 -23.19
C ILE A 425 18.27 21.97 -22.64
N ASP A 426 18.94 21.65 -21.54
CA ASP A 426 19.86 22.59 -20.90
C ASP A 426 21.14 22.78 -21.72
N GLU A 427 21.66 21.71 -22.34
CA GLU A 427 22.85 21.73 -23.20
C GLU A 427 22.59 22.43 -24.55
N THR A 428 21.42 22.25 -25.15
CA THR A 428 21.06 22.87 -26.44
C THR A 428 20.51 24.29 -26.29
N ALA A 429 20.08 24.68 -25.09
CA ALA A 429 19.52 25.99 -24.76
C ALA A 429 18.56 26.55 -25.83
N PRO A 430 17.39 25.91 -26.08
CA PRO A 430 16.45 26.32 -27.15
C PRO A 430 16.05 27.80 -27.11
N TRP A 431 16.00 28.40 -25.91
CA TRP A 431 15.72 29.82 -25.72
C TRP A 431 16.79 30.76 -26.28
N ALA A 432 18.04 30.29 -26.39
CA ALA A 432 19.12 31.02 -27.03
C ALA A 432 19.03 30.86 -28.56
N LEU A 433 18.82 29.63 -29.04
CA LEU A 433 18.64 29.33 -30.47
C LEU A 433 17.44 30.10 -31.07
N ALA A 434 16.38 30.31 -30.30
CA ALA A 434 15.20 31.06 -30.76
C ALA A 434 15.45 32.56 -31.00
N LYS A 435 16.55 33.13 -30.47
CA LYS A 435 16.87 34.56 -30.62
C LYS A 435 17.61 34.87 -31.92
N ASN A 436 18.21 33.87 -32.58
CA ASN A 436 18.96 34.05 -33.82
C ASN A 436 18.22 33.38 -34.99
N ALA A 437 18.06 34.10 -36.10
CA ALA A 437 17.42 33.60 -37.30
C ALA A 437 18.23 32.46 -37.95
N ASP A 438 19.56 32.52 -37.89
CA ASP A 438 20.45 31.53 -38.52
C ASP A 438 20.42 30.17 -37.81
N THR A 439 19.97 30.12 -36.56
CA THR A 439 19.86 28.87 -35.77
C THR A 439 18.44 28.29 -35.76
N ARG A 440 17.57 28.74 -36.66
CA ARG A 440 16.17 28.28 -36.71
C ARG A 440 16.03 26.81 -37.06
N ASP A 441 16.82 26.32 -38.01
CA ASP A 441 16.81 24.90 -38.38
C ASP A 441 17.30 24.03 -37.22
N ARG A 442 18.32 24.50 -36.48
CA ARG A 442 18.80 23.81 -35.28
C ARG A 442 17.72 23.72 -34.21
N LEU A 443 17.05 24.83 -33.91
CA LEU A 443 15.92 24.87 -32.97
C LEU A 443 14.81 23.89 -33.38
N SER A 444 14.51 23.83 -34.68
CA SER A 444 13.52 22.91 -35.26
C SER A 444 13.86 21.45 -34.92
N THR A 445 15.10 21.03 -35.21
CA THR A 445 15.59 19.68 -34.89
C THR A 445 15.52 19.38 -33.39
N VAL A 446 15.92 20.33 -32.54
CA VAL A 446 15.93 20.16 -31.08
C VAL A 446 14.52 19.92 -30.54
N LEU A 447 13.56 20.74 -30.94
CA LEU A 447 12.18 20.63 -30.46
C LEU A 447 11.48 19.38 -30.99
N HIS A 448 11.72 19.00 -32.25
CA HIS A 448 11.16 17.75 -32.79
C HIS A 448 11.77 16.53 -32.08
N THR A 449 13.08 16.54 -31.81
CA THR A 449 13.76 15.47 -31.05
C THR A 449 13.14 15.26 -29.68
N LEU A 450 12.82 16.32 -28.95
CA LEU A 450 12.14 16.24 -27.65
C LEU A 450 10.74 15.61 -27.75
N VAL A 451 9.97 15.99 -28.77
CA VAL A 451 8.64 15.42 -29.02
C VAL A 451 8.73 13.91 -29.29
N GLU A 452 9.70 13.46 -30.08
CA GLU A 452 9.95 12.03 -30.30
C GLU A 452 10.35 11.31 -29.01
N VAL A 453 11.25 11.86 -28.19
CA VAL A 453 11.61 11.22 -26.91
C VAL A 453 10.39 11.06 -26.00
N ILE A 454 9.56 12.10 -25.87
CA ILE A 454 8.33 12.04 -25.05
C ILE A 454 7.41 10.94 -25.58
N ARG A 455 7.27 10.79 -26.91
CA ARG A 455 6.48 9.71 -27.52
C ARG A 455 7.01 8.33 -27.12
N PHE A 456 8.32 8.09 -27.23
CA PHE A 456 8.95 6.83 -26.83
C PHE A 456 8.70 6.51 -25.36
N VAL A 457 8.98 7.47 -24.46
CA VAL A 457 8.77 7.32 -23.02
C VAL A 457 7.31 7.00 -22.71
N THR A 458 6.38 7.70 -23.35
CA THR A 458 4.94 7.53 -23.11
C THR A 458 4.44 6.14 -23.51
N ILE A 459 4.90 5.59 -24.66
CA ILE A 459 4.54 4.23 -25.07
C ILE A 459 5.11 3.22 -24.08
N LEU A 460 6.39 3.36 -23.69
CA LEU A 460 7.08 2.43 -22.81
C LEU A 460 6.56 2.46 -21.37
N THR A 461 6.03 3.60 -20.91
CA THR A 461 5.40 3.74 -19.59
C THR A 461 3.92 3.36 -19.57
N SER A 462 3.27 3.22 -20.73
CA SER A 462 1.84 2.91 -20.83
C SER A 462 1.39 1.62 -20.10
N PRO A 463 2.20 0.54 -19.99
CA PRO A 463 1.81 -0.62 -19.18
C PRO A 463 1.81 -0.34 -17.67
N PHE A 464 2.65 0.59 -17.23
CA PHE A 464 2.86 0.93 -15.82
C PHE A 464 1.83 1.98 -15.35
N MET A 465 1.58 3.00 -16.18
CA MET A 465 0.71 4.14 -15.91
C MET A 465 -0.35 4.28 -17.01
N PRO A 466 -1.45 3.51 -16.98
CA PRO A 466 -2.41 3.42 -18.08
C PRO A 466 -3.18 4.72 -18.39
N LYS A 467 -3.35 5.65 -17.44
CA LYS A 467 -4.09 6.91 -17.68
C LYS A 467 -3.20 8.01 -18.27
N THR A 468 -1.89 7.96 -18.02
CA THR A 468 -0.91 8.97 -18.40
C THR A 468 -0.81 9.16 -19.92
N PRO A 469 -0.75 8.11 -20.75
CA PRO A 469 -0.64 8.27 -22.20
C PRO A 469 -1.71 9.16 -22.81
N ALA A 470 -2.99 9.01 -22.41
CA ALA A 470 -4.07 9.82 -22.96
C ALA A 470 -3.85 11.33 -22.74
N LYS A 471 -3.36 11.71 -21.54
CA LYS A 471 -3.02 13.10 -21.21
C LYS A 471 -1.84 13.62 -22.03
N VAL A 472 -0.83 12.78 -22.24
CA VAL A 472 0.35 13.15 -23.04
C VAL A 472 0.00 13.28 -24.52
N TRP A 473 -0.80 12.36 -25.07
CA TRP A 473 -1.25 12.36 -26.45
C TRP A 473 -2.09 13.58 -26.80
N ASP A 474 -2.96 13.99 -25.88
CA ASP A 474 -3.72 15.23 -26.01
C ASP A 474 -2.80 16.45 -26.11
N GLN A 475 -1.84 16.59 -25.19
CA GLN A 475 -0.88 17.70 -25.23
C GLN A 475 0.00 17.68 -26.48
N LEU A 476 0.44 16.52 -26.95
CA LEU A 476 1.24 16.40 -28.18
C LEU A 476 0.41 16.52 -29.47
N GLY A 477 -0.93 16.61 -29.38
CA GLY A 477 -1.79 16.72 -30.57
C GLY A 477 -1.89 15.46 -31.41
N ILE A 478 -1.55 14.30 -30.84
CA ILE A 478 -1.52 13.02 -31.54
C ILE A 478 -2.57 12.04 -31.04
N THR A 479 -3.63 12.51 -30.36
CA THR A 479 -4.76 11.66 -29.95
C THR A 479 -5.29 10.82 -31.12
N HIS A 480 -5.54 9.53 -30.88
CA HIS A 480 -6.02 8.55 -31.87
C HIS A 480 -5.08 8.32 -33.07
N LYS A 481 -3.77 8.52 -32.92
CA LYS A 481 -2.75 8.20 -33.93
C LYS A 481 -2.09 6.85 -33.63
N GLU A 482 -2.89 5.78 -33.67
CA GLU A 482 -2.47 4.42 -33.29
C GLU A 482 -1.20 3.95 -34.00
N ASN A 483 -1.00 4.36 -35.26
CA ASN A 483 0.17 4.00 -36.08
C ASN A 483 1.51 4.51 -35.52
N ILE A 484 1.50 5.49 -34.62
CA ILE A 484 2.70 6.05 -33.97
C ILE A 484 2.67 5.93 -32.43
N GLN A 485 1.66 5.23 -31.90
CA GLN A 485 1.41 5.04 -30.45
C GLN A 485 1.52 3.57 -30.01
N ASN A 486 2.07 2.71 -30.88
CA ASN A 486 2.19 1.28 -30.66
C ASN A 486 3.66 0.83 -30.52
N TRP A 487 3.87 -0.42 -30.11
CA TRP A 487 5.21 -1.00 -29.95
C TRP A 487 6.06 -0.97 -31.23
N ASP A 488 5.49 -1.34 -32.38
CA ASP A 488 6.23 -1.40 -33.65
C ASP A 488 6.75 -0.03 -34.08
N SER A 489 6.05 1.04 -33.72
CA SER A 489 6.46 2.42 -33.99
C SER A 489 7.73 2.85 -33.21
N LEU A 490 8.15 2.09 -32.20
CA LEU A 490 9.40 2.33 -31.46
C LEU A 490 10.65 1.91 -32.25
N THR A 491 10.49 1.25 -33.40
CA THR A 491 11.60 0.94 -34.31
C THR A 491 11.97 2.11 -35.24
N LYS A 492 11.17 3.18 -35.23
CA LYS A 492 11.28 4.32 -36.13
C LYS A 492 11.42 5.62 -35.36
N TRP A 493 12.23 6.51 -35.89
CA TRP A 493 12.48 7.85 -35.36
C TRP A 493 11.83 8.91 -36.25
N GLY A 494 11.33 10.00 -35.66
CA GLY A 494 10.77 11.13 -36.40
C GLY A 494 9.43 10.81 -37.06
N VAL A 495 8.58 10.02 -36.39
CA VAL A 495 7.29 9.60 -36.94
C VAL A 495 6.16 10.57 -36.63
N VAL A 496 6.33 11.48 -35.67
CA VAL A 496 5.39 12.58 -35.42
C VAL A 496 5.44 13.56 -36.60
N PRO A 497 4.33 13.78 -37.33
CA PRO A 497 4.35 14.65 -38.49
C PRO A 497 4.67 16.10 -38.13
N ALA A 498 5.50 16.76 -38.92
CA ALA A 498 5.65 18.21 -38.86
C ALA A 498 4.29 18.89 -39.14
N GLY A 499 4.04 20.02 -38.49
CA GLY A 499 2.76 20.73 -38.52
C GLY A 499 1.70 20.17 -37.56
N THR A 500 2.00 19.10 -36.80
CA THR A 500 1.09 18.61 -35.74
C THR A 500 0.90 19.70 -34.69
N LYS A 501 -0.34 20.07 -34.40
CA LYS A 501 -0.67 21.13 -33.43
C LYS A 501 -0.63 20.60 -32.01
N ILE A 502 0.25 21.15 -31.19
CA ILE A 502 0.36 20.87 -29.76
C ILE A 502 -0.72 21.64 -29.00
N ASN A 503 -1.32 20.98 -28.02
CA ASN A 503 -2.29 21.58 -27.13
C ASN A 503 -1.62 22.03 -25.83
N ARG A 504 -2.12 23.11 -25.23
CA ARG A 504 -1.78 23.44 -23.84
C ARG A 504 -2.61 22.53 -22.93
N GLY A 505 -1.96 21.95 -21.93
CA GLY A 505 -2.63 21.15 -20.92
C GLY A 505 -2.13 21.49 -19.52
N ASP A 506 -2.85 20.97 -18.54
CA ASP A 506 -2.45 21.04 -17.13
C ASP A 506 -1.17 20.23 -16.87
N PRO A 507 -0.46 20.51 -15.77
CA PRO A 507 0.66 19.68 -15.34
C PRO A 507 0.28 18.21 -15.27
N LEU A 508 1.09 17.35 -15.90
CA LEU A 508 0.82 15.91 -15.98
C LEU A 508 0.71 15.27 -14.59
N PHE A 509 1.60 15.69 -13.70
CA PHE A 509 1.64 15.33 -12.29
C PHE A 509 1.84 16.62 -11.47
N PRO A 510 0.83 17.07 -10.71
CA PRO A 510 0.98 18.21 -9.81
C PRO A 510 2.04 17.91 -8.74
N ARG A 511 2.87 18.91 -8.42
CA ARG A 511 3.82 18.80 -7.31
C ARG A 511 3.04 18.82 -5.99
N LEU A 512 3.41 17.92 -5.11
CA LEU A 512 2.76 17.72 -3.81
C LEU A 512 3.54 18.43 -2.71
N ASP A 513 2.82 19.09 -1.81
CA ASP A 513 3.37 19.57 -0.55
C ASP A 513 3.42 18.41 0.45
N LYS A 514 4.62 18.08 0.94
CA LYS A 514 4.83 16.90 1.75
C LYS A 514 4.13 16.99 3.10
N GLU A 515 4.21 18.14 3.77
CA GLU A 515 3.62 18.31 5.11
C GLU A 515 2.10 18.26 5.03
N GLN A 516 1.51 18.96 4.06
CA GLN A 516 0.07 18.96 3.83
C GLN A 516 -0.45 17.55 3.51
N MET A 517 0.28 16.79 2.69
CA MET A 517 -0.15 15.45 2.29
C MET A 517 -0.09 14.44 3.43
N LEU A 518 0.94 14.51 4.30
CA LEU A 518 1.04 13.64 5.47
C LEU A 518 -0.05 13.95 6.49
N LEU A 519 -0.32 15.24 6.75
CA LEU A 519 -1.42 15.66 7.63
C LEU A 519 -2.78 15.14 7.12
N ALA A 520 -3.02 15.18 5.81
CA ALA A 520 -4.24 14.65 5.23
C ALA A 520 -4.41 13.13 5.44
N THR A 521 -3.32 12.36 5.55
CA THR A 521 -3.40 10.92 5.88
C THR A 521 -3.80 10.71 7.32
N GLU A 522 -3.16 11.41 8.25
CA GLU A 522 -3.46 11.30 9.67
C GLU A 522 -4.93 11.62 9.96
N GLU A 523 -5.50 12.61 9.26
CA GLU A 523 -6.92 12.95 9.35
C GLU A 523 -7.87 11.83 8.86
N VAL A 524 -7.48 11.08 7.84
CA VAL A 524 -8.29 10.00 7.26
C VAL A 524 -8.15 8.69 8.05
N GLU A 525 -6.94 8.38 8.52
CA GLU A 525 -6.65 7.16 9.28
C GLU A 525 -7.08 7.26 10.74
N ASN A 526 -7.15 8.47 11.31
CA ASN A 526 -7.56 8.69 12.69
C ASN A 526 -8.60 9.82 12.82
N PRO A 527 -9.85 9.60 12.39
CA PRO A 527 -10.91 10.61 12.47
C PRO A 527 -11.24 11.04 13.91
N ALA A 528 -10.85 10.26 14.92
CA ALA A 528 -10.99 10.61 16.35
C ALA A 528 -9.94 11.63 16.84
N ALA A 529 -8.87 11.89 16.08
CA ALA A 529 -7.91 12.95 16.38
C ALA A 529 -8.54 14.36 16.26
N LYS A 530 -9.73 14.48 15.64
CA LYS A 530 -10.51 15.73 15.58
C LYS A 530 -11.32 16.04 16.85
N GLU A 531 -11.46 15.12 17.81
CA GLU A 531 -12.19 15.43 19.07
C GLU A 531 -11.34 16.15 20.13
N VAL A 532 -10.08 16.44 19.85
CA VAL A 532 -9.33 17.47 20.58
C VAL A 532 -9.18 18.70 19.70
N GLU A 533 -10.29 19.39 19.45
CA GLU A 533 -10.22 20.82 19.20
C GLU A 533 -9.62 21.45 20.47
N GLU A 534 -8.30 21.66 20.49
CA GLU A 534 -7.71 22.58 21.45
C GLU A 534 -8.41 23.93 21.25
N LYS A 535 -9.31 24.29 22.17
CA LYS A 535 -9.74 25.68 22.34
C LYS A 535 -8.46 26.50 22.38
N LYS A 536 -8.16 27.25 21.31
CA LYS A 536 -7.05 28.22 21.32
C LYS A 536 -7.24 29.11 22.56
N ILE A 537 -6.39 28.91 23.56
CA ILE A 537 -6.36 29.75 24.74
C ILE A 537 -5.98 31.14 24.24
N GLU A 538 -6.80 32.15 24.54
CA GLU A 538 -6.50 33.54 24.22
C GLU A 538 -5.32 33.99 25.09
N ILE A 539 -4.10 33.85 24.56
CA ILE A 539 -2.88 34.31 25.22
C ILE A 539 -2.78 35.81 24.97
N LEU A 540 -2.71 36.60 26.06
CA LEU A 540 -2.46 38.04 25.98
C LEU A 540 -1.11 38.32 25.29
N SER A 541 -0.96 39.52 24.73
CA SER A 541 0.29 39.96 24.10
C SER A 541 1.51 39.73 24.99
N GLU A 542 2.62 39.32 24.39
CA GLU A 542 3.89 39.07 25.08
C GLU A 542 4.34 40.30 25.90
N ILE A 543 4.84 40.05 27.11
CA ILE A 543 5.45 41.06 27.98
C ILE A 543 6.95 40.79 28.13
N SER A 544 7.74 41.83 28.43
CA SER A 544 9.17 41.66 28.67
C SER A 544 9.45 41.09 30.07
N ILE A 545 10.65 40.54 30.29
CA ILE A 545 11.05 40.04 31.62
C ILE A 545 11.12 41.16 32.66
N GLU A 546 11.44 42.39 32.23
CA GLU A 546 11.41 43.57 33.08
C GLU A 546 9.99 43.88 33.57
N ASP A 547 8.96 43.64 32.75
CA ASP A 547 7.56 43.82 33.15
C ASP A 547 7.13 42.78 34.19
N PHE A 548 7.56 41.53 34.04
CA PHE A 548 7.33 40.49 35.06
C PHE A 548 8.04 40.81 36.38
N MET A 549 9.29 41.27 36.32
CA MET A 549 10.07 41.66 37.51
C MET A 549 9.47 42.84 38.28
N LYS A 550 8.56 43.64 37.68
CA LYS A 550 7.80 44.68 38.38
C LYS A 550 6.77 44.10 39.34
N VAL A 551 6.36 42.84 39.21
CA VAL A 551 5.38 42.20 40.10
C VAL A 551 6.11 41.52 41.27
N ASP A 552 5.79 41.91 42.51
CA ASP A 552 6.37 41.28 43.70
C ASP A 552 5.48 40.13 44.19
N LEU A 553 5.77 38.93 43.71
CA LEU A 553 5.08 37.71 44.09
C LEU A 553 5.73 37.07 45.33
N ARG A 554 4.91 36.74 46.33
CA ARG A 554 5.33 36.21 47.63
C ARG A 554 4.46 35.04 48.04
N ILE A 555 5.00 34.16 48.87
CA ILE A 555 4.21 33.18 49.62
C ILE A 555 3.64 33.87 50.86
N ALA A 556 2.32 33.80 51.05
CA ALA A 556 1.65 34.31 52.23
C ALA A 556 0.87 33.19 52.94
N GLU A 557 0.83 33.23 54.27
CA GLU A 557 0.11 32.27 55.10
C GLU A 557 -1.21 32.87 55.56
N VAL A 558 -2.31 32.13 55.41
CA VAL A 558 -3.63 32.59 55.86
C VAL A 558 -3.74 32.42 57.38
N LEU A 559 -3.84 33.53 58.11
CA LEU A 559 -4.04 33.52 59.57
C LEU A 559 -5.52 33.43 59.94
N GLU A 560 -6.35 34.18 59.23
CA GLU A 560 -7.79 34.26 59.48
C GLU A 560 -8.53 34.34 58.14
N ALA A 561 -9.71 33.74 58.09
CA ALA A 561 -10.60 33.81 56.94
C ALA A 561 -12.04 33.96 57.45
N GLU A 562 -12.77 34.93 56.89
CA GLU A 562 -14.18 35.17 57.21
C GLU A 562 -14.98 35.54 55.96
N LYS A 563 -16.28 35.25 55.96
CA LYS A 563 -17.18 35.68 54.87
C LYS A 563 -17.43 37.18 54.99
N VAL A 564 -17.43 37.88 53.85
CA VAL A 564 -17.76 39.31 53.82
C VAL A 564 -19.27 39.49 53.94
N GLU A 565 -19.73 40.30 54.90
CA GLU A 565 -21.16 40.57 55.08
C GLU A 565 -21.80 41.08 53.78
N LYS A 566 -22.95 40.49 53.41
CA LYS A 566 -23.73 40.82 52.21
C LYS A 566 -23.00 40.59 50.88
N ALA A 567 -22.00 39.70 50.84
CA ALA A 567 -21.33 39.28 49.60
C ALA A 567 -21.04 37.77 49.55
N ASP A 568 -21.88 37.01 48.86
CA ASP A 568 -21.84 35.54 48.83
C ASP A 568 -20.64 34.94 48.08
N LYS A 569 -19.88 35.77 47.36
CA LYS A 569 -18.71 35.36 46.56
C LYS A 569 -17.37 35.73 47.19
N LEU A 570 -17.34 36.51 48.27
CA LEU A 570 -16.12 37.12 48.80
C LEU A 570 -15.74 36.57 50.18
N LEU A 571 -14.46 36.23 50.35
CA LEU A 571 -13.83 36.01 51.64
C LEU A 571 -12.87 37.16 51.97
N LYS A 572 -12.87 37.59 53.22
CA LYS A 572 -11.84 38.46 53.79
C LYS A 572 -10.80 37.57 54.46
N LEU A 573 -9.57 37.67 53.99
CA LEU A 573 -8.44 36.90 54.48
C LEU A 573 -7.43 37.84 55.14
N LYS A 574 -6.96 37.43 56.33
CA LYS A 574 -5.80 38.04 56.98
C LYS A 574 -4.58 37.18 56.67
N LEU A 575 -3.63 37.74 55.93
CA LEU A 575 -2.46 37.03 55.44
C LEU A 575 -1.21 37.51 56.17
N LYS A 576 -0.36 36.57 56.58
CA LYS A 576 1.00 36.84 57.07
C LYS A 576 1.97 36.78 55.90
N MET A 577 2.83 37.78 55.79
CA MET A 577 3.93 37.87 54.85
C MET A 577 5.20 38.26 55.62
N GLY A 578 5.97 37.26 56.08
CA GLY A 578 7.12 37.48 56.96
C GLY A 578 6.68 38.07 58.30
N SER A 579 7.08 39.32 58.57
CA SER A 579 6.68 40.08 59.77
C SER A 579 5.47 41.00 59.56
N GLU A 580 4.96 41.12 58.34
CA GLU A 580 3.80 41.96 58.01
C GLU A 580 2.50 41.15 57.96
N GLU A 581 1.40 41.77 58.37
CA GLU A 581 0.05 41.24 58.16
C GLU A 581 -0.71 42.14 57.18
N ARG A 582 -1.41 41.52 56.22
CA ARG A 582 -2.21 42.23 55.21
C ARG A 582 -3.60 41.64 55.10
N THR A 583 -4.57 42.51 54.83
CA THR A 583 -5.95 42.09 54.56
C THR A 583 -6.18 42.00 53.05
N VAL A 584 -6.74 40.89 52.58
CA VAL A 584 -7.11 40.66 51.18
C VAL A 584 -8.57 40.24 51.09
N VAL A 585 -9.28 40.75 50.10
CA VAL A 585 -10.64 40.30 49.78
C VAL A 585 -10.59 39.49 48.49
N ALA A 586 -10.95 38.21 48.54
CA ALA A 586 -10.81 37.26 47.44
C ALA A 586 -12.14 36.63 47.02
N GLY A 587 -12.34 36.47 45.71
CA GLY A 587 -13.56 35.94 45.08
C GLY A 587 -13.77 34.43 45.16
N ILE A 588 -13.34 33.79 46.25
CA ILE A 588 -13.22 32.33 46.35
C ILE A 588 -14.26 31.67 47.27
N ALA A 589 -15.23 32.42 47.79
CA ALA A 589 -16.15 31.94 48.83
C ALA A 589 -17.07 30.80 48.38
N LYS A 590 -17.26 30.62 47.07
CA LYS A 590 -18.03 29.51 46.50
C LYS A 590 -17.28 28.18 46.49
N TYR A 591 -15.95 28.22 46.55
CA TYR A 591 -15.08 27.06 46.36
C TYR A 591 -14.35 26.64 47.64
N TYR A 592 -14.19 27.57 48.59
CA TYR A 592 -13.48 27.31 49.84
C TYR A 592 -14.29 27.75 51.05
N GLU A 593 -14.36 26.86 52.04
CA GLU A 593 -14.83 27.17 53.40
C GLU A 593 -13.72 27.92 54.17
N PRO A 594 -14.03 29.01 54.89
CA PRO A 594 -13.01 29.82 55.58
C PRO A 594 -12.10 29.02 56.51
N GLU A 595 -12.65 28.05 57.24
CA GLU A 595 -11.94 27.24 58.22
C GLU A 595 -10.85 26.37 57.57
N LYS A 596 -11.04 25.95 56.31
CA LYS A 596 -10.08 25.15 55.55
C LYS A 596 -8.96 25.97 54.92
N LEU A 597 -9.04 27.29 54.99
CA LEU A 597 -8.01 28.19 54.46
C LEU A 597 -6.96 28.55 55.51
N VAL A 598 -7.32 28.59 56.79
CA VAL A 598 -6.40 28.93 57.88
C VAL A 598 -5.21 27.96 57.89
N GLY A 599 -4.00 28.52 57.95
CA GLY A 599 -2.73 27.78 57.88
C GLY A 599 -2.24 27.45 56.46
N LYS A 600 -3.04 27.69 55.41
CA LYS A 600 -2.59 27.46 54.03
C LYS A 600 -1.62 28.53 53.55
N LYS A 601 -0.65 28.10 52.75
CA LYS A 601 0.33 28.97 52.07
C LYS A 601 -0.05 29.17 50.62
N VAL A 602 -0.27 30.43 50.23
CA VAL A 602 -0.80 30.81 48.91
C VAL A 602 0.14 31.79 48.20
N ALA A 603 0.13 31.76 46.87
CA ALA A 603 0.80 32.77 46.06
C ALA A 603 0.06 34.11 46.15
N PHE A 604 0.80 35.18 46.45
CA PHE A 604 0.28 36.51 46.78
C PHE A 604 1.05 37.61 46.06
N VAL A 605 0.34 38.56 45.45
CA VAL A 605 0.89 39.77 44.84
C VAL A 605 0.99 40.88 45.89
N ALA A 606 2.21 41.19 46.33
CA ALA A 606 2.49 42.06 47.46
C ALA A 606 2.54 43.55 47.11
N ASN A 607 2.81 43.92 45.86
CA ASN A 607 2.96 45.31 45.44
C ASN A 607 1.82 45.83 44.56
N LEU A 608 0.65 45.17 44.60
CA LEU A 608 -0.56 45.65 43.95
C LEU A 608 -1.13 46.85 44.73
N LYS A 609 -1.58 47.89 44.01
CA LYS A 609 -2.19 49.08 44.62
C LYS A 609 -3.43 48.68 45.44
N PRO A 610 -3.55 49.10 46.72
CA PRO A 610 -4.71 48.77 47.53
C PRO A 610 -6.03 49.24 46.89
N ALA A 611 -7.06 48.40 46.97
CA ALA A 611 -8.37 48.67 46.43
C ALA A 611 -9.46 48.44 47.50
N LYS A 612 -10.47 49.30 47.53
CA LYS A 612 -11.59 49.18 48.47
C LYS A 612 -12.68 48.31 47.86
N LEU A 613 -12.88 47.11 48.41
CA LEU A 613 -13.88 46.14 47.96
C LEU A 613 -14.94 45.97 49.06
N ARG A 614 -16.20 46.31 48.73
CA ARG A 614 -17.34 46.24 49.68
C ARG A 614 -17.07 46.91 51.04
N GLY A 615 -16.30 48.00 51.05
CA GLY A 615 -15.97 48.74 52.27
C GLY A 615 -14.65 48.34 52.93
N ILE A 616 -14.09 47.17 52.59
CA ILE A 616 -12.84 46.62 53.14
C ILE A 616 -11.66 47.00 52.23
N MET A 617 -10.53 47.40 52.81
CA MET A 617 -9.31 47.69 52.06
C MET A 617 -8.55 46.38 51.75
N SER A 618 -8.50 45.98 50.49
CA SER A 618 -7.71 44.83 50.02
C SER A 618 -6.32 45.29 49.61
N GLN A 619 -5.28 44.79 50.29
CA GLN A 619 -3.89 45.22 50.17
C GLN A 619 -3.02 44.18 49.44
N GLY A 620 -3.52 43.73 48.29
CA GLY A 620 -2.88 42.74 47.43
C GLY A 620 -3.89 41.79 46.81
N MET A 621 -3.39 40.72 46.19
CA MET A 621 -4.22 39.71 45.50
C MET A 621 -3.62 38.33 45.67
N ILE A 622 -4.44 37.31 45.94
CA ILE A 622 -4.04 35.91 45.89
C ILE A 622 -4.28 35.33 44.49
N LEU A 623 -3.47 34.38 44.07
CA LEU A 623 -3.59 33.76 42.75
C LEU A 623 -4.32 32.42 42.80
N ALA A 624 -5.21 32.21 41.84
CA ALA A 624 -5.96 30.98 41.64
C ALA A 624 -6.09 30.67 40.15
N ALA A 625 -6.15 29.39 39.81
CA ALA A 625 -6.55 28.90 38.49
C ALA A 625 -8.04 28.54 38.52
N SER A 626 -8.76 28.78 37.42
CA SER A 626 -10.17 28.42 37.28
C SER A 626 -10.52 27.94 35.88
N ASP A 627 -11.44 26.98 35.79
CA ASP A 627 -12.17 26.61 34.58
C ASP A 627 -13.68 26.89 34.77
N ASP A 628 -14.52 26.49 33.80
CA ASP A 628 -15.96 26.81 33.81
C ASP A 628 -16.69 26.34 35.09
N ASP A 629 -16.15 25.35 35.83
CA ASP A 629 -16.80 24.77 37.01
C ASP A 629 -15.92 24.70 38.28
N ASN A 630 -14.60 24.90 38.20
CA ASN A 630 -13.65 24.71 39.30
C ASN A 630 -12.74 25.92 39.56
N LEU A 631 -12.26 26.03 40.81
CA LEU A 631 -11.24 27.04 41.19
C LEU A 631 -10.24 26.44 42.19
N ALA A 632 -8.95 26.57 41.89
CA ALA A 632 -7.85 26.07 42.71
C ALA A 632 -6.85 27.19 43.06
N LEU A 633 -6.57 27.38 44.35
CA LEU A 633 -5.52 28.30 44.81
C LEU A 633 -4.13 27.80 44.42
N LEU A 634 -3.27 28.70 43.96
CA LEU A 634 -1.87 28.38 43.69
C LEU A 634 -1.09 28.30 45.02
N THR A 635 -0.62 27.09 45.34
CA THR A 635 0.15 26.77 46.54
C THR A 635 1.50 26.17 46.16
N PRO A 636 2.59 26.42 46.92
CA PRO A 636 3.87 25.81 46.62
C PRO A 636 3.81 24.30 46.91
N GLU A 637 4.44 23.49 46.06
CA GLU A 637 4.51 22.03 46.23
C GLU A 637 5.26 21.64 47.52
N LYS A 638 6.25 22.46 47.91
CA LYS A 638 7.05 22.28 49.13
C LYS A 638 6.71 23.37 50.14
N ASP A 639 6.79 23.02 51.41
CA ASP A 639 6.57 23.98 52.49
C ASP A 639 7.68 25.04 52.50
N LEU A 640 7.31 26.32 52.36
CA LEU A 640 8.22 27.47 52.32
C LEU A 640 7.82 28.51 53.36
N PRO A 641 8.76 29.28 53.94
CA PRO A 641 8.40 30.30 54.92
C PRO A 641 7.53 31.40 54.30
N SER A 642 6.58 31.92 55.08
CA SER A 642 5.82 33.12 54.71
C SER A 642 6.77 34.30 54.43
N GLY A 643 6.53 35.02 53.33
CA GLY A 643 7.38 36.11 52.81
C GLY A 643 8.43 35.67 51.79
N ALA A 644 8.56 34.37 51.50
CA ALA A 644 9.45 33.88 50.45
C ALA A 644 9.08 34.48 49.08
N LYS A 645 10.10 34.90 48.30
CA LYS A 645 9.91 35.47 46.96
C LYS A 645 9.67 34.38 45.92
N ILE A 646 8.62 34.52 45.13
CA ILE A 646 8.37 33.71 43.94
C ILE A 646 9.12 34.39 42.78
N LYS A 647 9.92 33.61 42.04
CA LYS A 647 10.80 34.11 40.98
C LYS A 647 10.52 33.41 39.67
#